data_AF-A0A917VUK3-F1
#
_entry.id   AF-A0A917VUK3-F1
#
_cell.length_a   1.000
_cell.length_b   1.000
_cell.length_c   1.000
_cell.angle_alpha   90.00
_cell.angle_beta   90.00
_cell.angle_gamma   90.00
#
_symmetry.space_group_name_H-M   'P 1'
#
loop_
_entity.id
_entity.type
_entity.pdbx_description
1 polymer ?
#
loop_
_entity_poly.entity_id
_entity_poly.type
_entity_poly.pdbx_seq_one_letter_code
_entity_poly.pdbx_strand_id
1 'polypeptide(L)'
;MTNFDLDPRTPVVVGVGQFAESLDAPGYQRLSAVDLAANAARGALDDTAADTASIAAAIDTVAGIRQFEISSPGWPAPLGKSDNYPRSVANRLRAAPARAILEVGGGQGPQHLVTELSAVIAAGDSEVALVFGSEAISTVQHLAKAPDKPDFTEHVEGSLEDRGFGLAGMSSQQSRTHGLTDAPSQYALFDNARRARSKQSRAEYASAMGELFAPFSKVAAANPYSSAPVERSAHELVTPTESNRIIAEPYTRYLVAREKVNQAAAVLIMSVAAARRLGVPEDKWVFLHGHADLRERSLLDRQDLSRGPASVMAAEHALEVAGIGVDDLATVDLYSCFPIPVFNICDGLGIDPADPRGLTLTGGLPFFGGAGNNYSMHAIAETVQRMRAQPGAFGFVGANGGTMSKYSVGIYSTTPVPWRACHSARLQAEIDSWPAPERAVHADGWGVIETYTVKHDRNGSRTGVVIGRLEADNRRFVAMTETGDDEILDRLSTGEPIGSRVYVRSFGFGNRVTTTEGRMDQLFPSRPAVFRDEYAHVLVRRDGHLLEITINRPEVRNSLHPPANEELAEIFDAYFADPDLWVAILTGAGDKAFSAGNDLVYSASGKPRWIPKTGFGGLTSRRDMPKPVIAAVNGFAMGGGCEIALASHLVVADETARFALSEVKVGLIAGAGGLIRLPRKVPANVANEMILTGRRLTAVEAESYGLVNRVAPAGKALEAARALAAEILDGSPTSVRISLQVMKETQGIADTFDAVTHQSPAVEELLVSADAIEGPAAFAQKRRPQWKNR
;
A
#
# COMPACT_ATOMS: atom_id res chain seq x y z
N MET A 1 44.92 13.87 15.23
CA MET A 1 44.15 15.04 15.69
C MET A 1 43.85 14.79 17.16
N THR A 2 44.19 15.70 18.07
CA THR A 2 43.80 15.53 19.48
C THR A 2 42.37 16.06 19.67
N ASN A 3 41.64 15.62 20.70
CA ASN A 3 40.28 16.10 20.95
C ASN A 3 40.20 17.63 21.09
N PHE A 4 41.29 18.31 21.47
CA PHE A 4 41.38 19.77 21.60
C PHE A 4 41.27 20.52 20.27
N ASP A 5 41.50 19.87 19.11
CA ASP A 5 41.47 20.49 17.78
C ASP A 5 40.13 20.30 17.04
N LEU A 6 39.15 19.60 17.64
CA LEU A 6 37.84 19.37 17.01
C LEU A 6 36.97 20.64 17.05
N ASP A 7 36.20 20.87 15.97
CA ASP A 7 35.12 21.88 16.00
C ASP A 7 34.20 21.56 17.19
N PRO A 8 33.92 22.51 18.10
CA PRO A 8 33.06 22.29 19.26
C PRO A 8 31.66 21.77 18.90
N ARG A 9 31.19 21.99 17.66
CA ARG A 9 29.90 21.51 17.14
C ARG A 9 29.97 20.09 16.58
N THR A 10 31.14 19.44 16.59
CA THR A 10 31.26 18.05 16.13
C THR A 10 30.31 17.16 16.93
N PRO A 11 29.43 16.38 16.29
CA PRO A 11 28.49 15.51 16.97
C PRO A 11 29.19 14.24 17.46
N VAL A 12 28.80 13.77 18.63
CA VAL A 12 29.34 12.58 19.28
C VAL A 12 28.22 11.84 20.02
N VAL A 13 28.17 10.51 19.83
CA VAL A 13 27.33 9.64 20.65
C VAL A 13 28.00 9.46 22.00
N VAL A 14 27.28 9.81 23.06
CA VAL A 14 27.83 9.84 24.44
C VAL A 14 27.14 8.86 25.37
N GLY A 15 25.93 8.40 25.03
CA GLY A 15 25.15 7.50 25.87
C GLY A 15 24.26 6.60 25.03
N VAL A 16 24.21 5.32 25.37
CA VAL A 16 23.31 4.35 24.76
C VAL A 16 22.64 3.50 25.82
N GLY A 17 21.36 3.19 25.62
CA GLY A 17 20.56 2.44 26.58
C GLY A 17 19.64 1.45 25.89
N GLN A 18 19.50 0.27 26.50
CA GLN A 18 18.63 -0.79 26.03
C GLN A 18 17.79 -1.30 27.20
N PHE A 19 16.54 -1.66 26.93
CA PHE A 19 15.63 -2.22 27.91
C PHE A 19 14.76 -3.29 27.25
N ALA A 20 14.52 -4.38 27.96
CA ALA A 20 13.63 -5.44 27.52
C ALA A 20 12.80 -5.95 28.72
N GLU A 21 11.57 -6.33 28.45
CA GLU A 21 10.67 -6.94 29.41
C GLU A 21 10.11 -8.24 28.81
N SER A 22 9.99 -9.29 29.62
CA SER A 22 9.36 -10.55 29.20
C SER A 22 8.12 -10.81 30.03
N LEU A 23 7.07 -11.33 29.38
CA LEU A 23 5.81 -11.70 30.05
C LEU A 23 6.01 -12.76 31.13
N ASP A 24 6.99 -13.65 30.93
CA ASP A 24 7.26 -14.77 31.83
C ASP A 24 8.27 -14.42 32.93
N ALA A 25 8.80 -13.19 32.95
CA ALA A 25 9.77 -12.78 33.95
C ALA A 25 9.10 -12.57 35.32
N PRO A 26 9.73 -12.99 36.44
CA PRO A 26 9.18 -12.83 37.81
C PRO A 26 8.85 -11.37 38.21
N GLY A 27 9.33 -10.38 37.46
CA GLY A 27 9.13 -8.96 37.69
C GLY A 27 8.43 -8.23 36.53
N TYR A 28 7.61 -8.92 35.72
CA TYR A 28 6.82 -8.30 34.65
C TYR A 28 5.93 -7.15 35.21
N GLN A 29 6.14 -5.93 34.71
CA GLN A 29 5.54 -4.68 35.21
C GLN A 29 4.37 -4.17 34.35
N ARG A 30 4.06 -4.84 33.22
CA ARG A 30 2.99 -4.44 32.29
C ARG A 30 3.21 -3.03 31.71
N LEU A 31 4.44 -2.74 31.29
CA LEU A 31 4.83 -1.40 30.86
C LEU A 31 4.20 -1.00 29.52
N SER A 32 3.87 0.29 29.39
CA SER A 32 3.50 0.89 28.11
C SER A 32 4.74 1.07 27.22
N ALA A 33 4.53 1.32 25.91
CA ALA A 33 5.62 1.68 25.01
C ALA A 33 6.38 2.93 25.50
N VAL A 34 5.67 3.92 26.05
CA VAL A 34 6.28 5.13 26.62
C VAL A 34 7.21 4.77 27.79
N ASP A 35 6.77 3.90 28.70
CA ASP A 35 7.57 3.54 29.87
C ASP A 35 8.81 2.71 29.50
N LEU A 36 8.67 1.79 28.53
CA LEU A 36 9.81 1.04 27.97
C LEU A 36 10.85 1.99 27.38
N ALA A 37 10.42 2.96 26.55
CA ALA A 37 11.31 3.97 25.98
C ALA A 37 11.97 4.84 27.04
N ALA A 38 11.23 5.24 28.07
CA ALA A 38 11.78 6.03 29.18
C ALA A 38 12.85 5.25 29.96
N ASN A 39 12.67 3.93 30.17
CA ASN A 39 13.68 3.10 30.82
C ASN A 39 14.96 2.97 29.98
N ALA A 40 14.83 2.76 28.66
CA ALA A 40 15.98 2.77 27.76
C ALA A 40 16.68 4.13 27.74
N ALA A 41 15.93 5.23 27.74
CA ALA A 41 16.48 6.58 27.78
C ALA A 41 17.19 6.90 29.10
N ARG A 42 16.67 6.45 30.26
CA ARG A 42 17.41 6.53 31.54
C ARG A 42 18.73 5.77 31.44
N GLY A 43 18.73 4.57 30.87
CA GLY A 43 19.96 3.82 30.62
C GLY A 43 20.97 4.58 29.76
N ALA A 44 20.51 5.28 28.72
CA ALA A 44 21.38 6.14 27.90
C ALA A 44 21.95 7.33 28.67
N LEU A 45 21.17 7.93 29.58
CA LEU A 45 21.68 8.99 30.48
C LEU A 45 22.71 8.43 31.45
N ASP A 46 22.42 7.30 32.11
CA ASP A 46 23.33 6.65 33.07
C ASP A 46 24.65 6.23 32.41
N ASP A 47 24.59 5.75 31.16
CA ASP A 47 25.77 5.32 30.38
C ASP A 47 26.75 6.47 30.07
N THR A 48 26.32 7.73 30.18
CA THR A 48 27.23 8.89 30.03
C THR A 48 28.25 9.01 31.16
N ALA A 49 28.02 8.34 32.30
CA ALA A 49 28.83 8.46 33.53
C ALA A 49 28.98 9.91 34.04
N ALA A 50 28.01 10.78 33.75
CA ALA A 50 27.93 12.17 34.20
C ALA A 50 26.59 12.42 34.92
N ASP A 51 26.37 13.65 35.40
CA ASP A 51 25.15 13.98 36.16
C ASP A 51 23.90 13.94 35.27
N THR A 52 23.09 12.89 35.45
CA THR A 52 21.95 12.61 34.59
C THR A 52 20.85 13.66 34.67
N ALA A 53 20.71 14.35 35.82
CA ALA A 53 19.76 15.44 35.98
C ALA A 53 20.17 16.66 35.14
N SER A 54 21.44 17.05 35.17
CA SER A 54 21.98 18.13 34.34
C SER A 54 21.87 17.81 32.85
N ILE A 55 22.13 16.56 32.47
CA ILE A 55 22.00 16.13 31.07
C ILE A 55 20.54 16.16 30.62
N ALA A 56 19.61 15.58 31.40
CA ALA A 56 18.19 15.59 31.07
C ALA A 56 17.64 17.02 30.91
N ALA A 57 18.08 17.95 31.77
CA ALA A 57 17.73 19.36 31.67
C ALA A 57 18.33 20.05 30.43
N ALA A 58 19.45 19.55 29.90
CA ALA A 58 20.13 20.10 28.73
C ALA A 58 19.58 19.56 27.39
N ILE A 59 18.77 18.49 27.38
CA ILE A 59 18.18 17.95 26.15
C ILE A 59 17.27 19.01 25.51
N ASP A 60 17.69 19.50 24.34
CA ASP A 60 16.93 20.48 23.56
C ASP A 60 16.02 19.82 22.51
N THR A 61 16.36 18.61 22.07
CA THR A 61 15.65 17.87 21.02
C THR A 61 15.42 16.42 21.42
N VAL A 62 14.18 15.95 21.26
CA VAL A 62 13.83 14.51 21.39
C VAL A 62 13.22 13.99 20.10
N ALA A 63 13.60 12.77 19.70
CA ALA A 63 13.07 12.11 18.52
C ALA A 63 12.63 10.67 18.84
N GLY A 64 11.34 10.39 18.64
CA GLY A 64 10.73 9.10 18.86
C GLY A 64 10.55 8.32 17.56
N ILE A 65 10.90 7.03 17.58
CA ILE A 65 10.55 6.07 16.54
C ILE A 65 9.10 5.64 16.72
N ARG A 66 8.34 5.72 15.63
CA ARG A 66 6.92 5.37 15.59
C ARG A 66 6.70 3.88 15.89
N GLN A 67 5.80 3.59 16.84
CA GLN A 67 5.40 2.22 17.15
C GLN A 67 4.44 1.66 16.10
N PHE A 68 4.32 0.33 16.00
CA PHE A 68 3.38 -0.30 15.08
C PHE A 68 1.93 0.15 15.25
N GLU A 69 1.44 0.30 16.48
CA GLU A 69 0.06 0.73 16.77
C GLU A 69 -0.26 2.16 16.30
N ILE A 70 0.76 2.96 15.98
CA ILE A 70 0.63 4.30 15.39
C ILE A 70 1.29 4.43 14.02
N SER A 71 1.72 3.32 13.41
CA SER A 71 2.38 3.26 12.10
C SER A 71 1.44 3.22 10.90
N SER A 72 0.13 3.13 11.13
CA SER A 72 -0.85 3.11 10.05
C SER A 72 -2.18 3.74 10.47
N PRO A 73 -2.87 4.44 9.54
CA PRO A 73 -4.18 5.03 9.82
C PRO A 73 -5.19 4.00 10.32
N GLY A 74 -5.87 4.31 11.42
CA GLY A 74 -6.98 3.50 11.95
C GLY A 74 -6.57 2.17 12.59
N TRP A 75 -5.28 1.91 12.80
CA TRP A 75 -4.86 0.73 13.54
C TRP A 75 -5.35 0.78 15.00
N PRO A 76 -5.88 -0.33 15.54
CA PRO A 76 -6.42 -0.35 16.89
C PRO A 76 -5.29 -0.28 17.93
N ALA A 77 -5.49 0.54 18.96
CA ALA A 77 -4.66 0.58 20.17
C ALA A 77 -5.54 0.11 21.36
N PRO A 78 -5.69 -1.21 21.59
CA PRO A 78 -6.71 -1.76 22.50
C PRO A 78 -6.47 -1.43 23.99
N LEU A 79 -5.25 -1.00 24.33
CA LEU A 79 -4.86 -0.50 25.64
C LEU A 79 -4.66 1.02 25.67
N GLY A 80 -5.06 1.77 24.64
CA GLY A 80 -4.75 3.21 24.58
C GLY A 80 -3.35 3.51 24.07
N LYS A 81 -3.05 4.79 23.82
CA LYS A 81 -1.75 5.29 23.34
C LYS A 81 -1.54 6.75 23.70
N SER A 82 -0.29 7.20 23.70
CA SER A 82 0.04 8.62 23.79
C SER A 82 -0.24 9.34 22.46
N ASP A 83 -0.83 10.54 22.52
CA ASP A 83 -0.97 11.43 21.36
C ASP A 83 0.32 12.19 21.02
N ASN A 84 1.28 12.24 21.96
CA ASN A 84 2.57 12.87 21.82
C ASN A 84 3.67 12.02 22.49
N TYR A 85 3.91 10.85 21.88
CA TYR A 85 4.87 9.86 22.36
C TYR A 85 6.24 10.46 22.75
N PRO A 86 6.89 11.32 21.93
CA PRO A 86 8.20 11.84 22.29
C PRO A 86 8.18 12.70 23.56
N ARG A 87 7.16 13.55 23.76
CA ARG A 87 7.04 14.36 24.97
C ARG A 87 6.65 13.53 26.19
N SER A 88 5.81 12.50 26.03
CA SER A 88 5.50 11.57 27.10
C SER A 88 6.75 10.88 27.67
N VAL A 89 7.71 10.52 26.80
CA VAL A 89 9.02 9.99 27.22
C VAL A 89 9.86 11.08 27.89
N ALA A 90 9.96 12.27 27.30
CA ALA A 90 10.72 13.40 27.88
C ALA A 90 10.24 13.75 29.30
N ASN A 91 8.93 13.78 29.54
CA ASN A 91 8.33 14.04 30.84
C ASN A 91 8.79 13.05 31.92
N ARG A 92 8.92 11.75 31.57
CA ARG A 92 9.40 10.70 32.48
C ARG A 92 10.88 10.86 32.84
N LEU A 93 11.65 11.55 32.00
CA LEU A 93 13.05 11.92 32.23
C LEU A 93 13.19 13.28 32.93
N ARG A 94 12.08 14.03 33.11
CA ARG A 94 12.07 15.43 33.53
C ARG A 94 12.86 16.35 32.58
N ALA A 95 12.88 15.99 31.30
CA ALA A 95 13.43 16.81 30.22
C ALA A 95 12.34 17.73 29.64
N ALA A 96 12.73 18.94 29.21
CA ALA A 96 11.83 19.93 28.63
C ALA A 96 12.32 20.40 27.25
N PRO A 97 12.38 19.49 26.26
CA PRO A 97 12.96 19.80 24.95
C PRO A 97 12.14 20.84 24.20
N ALA A 98 12.84 21.72 23.50
CA ALA A 98 12.26 22.71 22.60
C ALA A 98 11.60 22.02 21.38
N ARG A 99 12.25 20.98 20.86
CA ARG A 99 11.77 20.23 19.67
C ARG A 99 11.47 18.77 20.03
N ALA A 100 10.31 18.29 19.57
CA ALA A 100 9.89 16.90 19.72
C ALA A 100 9.48 16.37 18.34
N ILE A 101 10.11 15.29 17.91
CA ILE A 101 9.97 14.71 16.57
C ILE A 101 9.38 13.31 16.70
N LEU A 102 8.38 12.99 15.87
CA LEU A 102 7.88 11.63 15.67
C LEU A 102 8.15 11.21 14.24
N GLU A 103 9.07 10.25 14.08
CA GLU A 103 9.57 9.81 12.77
C GLU A 103 8.52 9.02 11.97
N VAL A 104 8.74 8.89 10.66
CA VAL A 104 7.99 7.97 9.82
C VAL A 104 8.22 6.50 10.21
N GLY A 105 7.29 5.62 9.85
CA GLY A 105 7.45 4.19 10.06
C GLY A 105 8.56 3.58 9.19
N GLY A 106 9.33 2.66 9.77
CA GLY A 106 10.31 1.80 9.09
C GLY A 106 11.60 1.62 9.88
N GLY A 107 12.20 0.43 9.77
CA GLY A 107 13.41 0.02 10.51
C GLY A 107 14.69 0.82 10.20
N GLN A 108 14.68 1.68 9.16
CA GLN A 108 15.77 2.62 8.88
C GLN A 108 15.79 3.80 9.88
N GLY A 109 14.65 4.10 10.49
CA GLY A 109 14.40 5.31 11.28
C GLY A 109 15.46 5.62 12.34
N PRO A 110 15.91 4.64 13.15
CA PRO A 110 16.94 4.88 14.17
C PRO A 110 18.24 5.47 13.59
N GLN A 111 18.78 4.85 12.53
CA GLN A 111 20.03 5.30 11.92
C GLN A 111 19.87 6.62 11.16
N HIS A 112 18.73 6.79 10.49
CA HIS A 112 18.38 8.05 9.82
C HIS A 112 18.34 9.22 10.82
N LEU A 113 17.69 9.04 11.98
CA LEU A 113 17.62 10.08 13.01
C LEU A 113 18.97 10.38 13.65
N VAL A 114 19.81 9.37 13.89
CA VAL A 114 21.18 9.62 14.37
C VAL A 114 21.98 10.42 13.34
N THR A 115 21.84 10.12 12.05
CA THR A 115 22.49 10.85 10.96
C THR A 115 21.99 12.29 10.87
N GLU A 116 20.67 12.49 10.83
CA GLU A 116 20.05 13.81 10.75
C GLU A 116 20.41 14.68 11.95
N LEU A 117 20.25 14.17 13.18
CA LEU A 117 20.49 14.97 14.38
C LEU A 117 21.98 15.26 14.59
N SER A 118 22.86 14.39 14.12
CA SER A 118 24.29 14.70 14.04
C SER A 118 24.56 15.88 13.08
N ALA A 119 23.88 15.94 11.93
CA ALA A 119 23.98 17.05 11.00
C ALA A 119 23.42 18.36 11.60
N VAL A 120 22.29 18.29 12.30
CA VAL A 120 21.68 19.44 13.01
C VAL A 120 22.61 19.99 14.09
N ILE A 121 23.26 19.11 14.87
CA ILE A 121 24.26 19.50 15.86
C ILE A 121 25.48 20.14 15.20
N ALA A 122 26.00 19.55 14.11
CA ALA A 122 27.12 20.10 13.36
C ALA A 122 26.82 21.49 12.76
N ALA A 123 25.57 21.74 12.39
CA ALA A 123 25.10 23.05 11.92
C ALA A 123 24.97 24.09 13.05
N GLY A 124 24.79 23.63 14.30
CA GLY A 124 24.60 24.47 15.48
C GLY A 124 23.13 24.74 15.83
N ASP A 125 22.20 23.97 15.25
CA ASP A 125 20.75 24.11 15.49
C ASP A 125 20.26 23.25 16.68
N SER A 126 21.14 22.44 17.27
CA SER A 126 20.94 21.65 18.49
C SER A 126 22.30 21.41 19.17
N GLU A 127 22.32 21.17 20.47
CA GLU A 127 23.52 20.77 21.22
C GLU A 127 23.38 19.39 21.87
N VAL A 128 22.18 19.02 22.31
CA VAL A 128 21.90 17.75 23.00
C VAL A 128 20.59 17.16 22.47
N ALA A 129 20.71 16.04 21.75
CA ALA A 129 19.59 15.35 21.14
C ALA A 129 19.47 13.91 21.65
N LEU A 130 18.26 13.51 22.03
CA LEU A 130 17.95 12.15 22.48
C LEU A 130 17.02 11.46 21.46
N VAL A 131 17.46 10.31 20.95
CA VAL A 131 16.68 9.45 20.05
C VAL A 131 16.25 8.20 20.79
N PHE A 132 15.00 7.79 20.67
CA PHE A 132 14.50 6.57 21.31
C PHE A 132 13.38 5.91 20.52
N GLY A 133 13.16 4.64 20.81
CA GLY A 133 12.00 3.90 20.32
C GLY A 133 11.71 2.69 21.19
N SER A 134 10.52 2.13 20.99
CA SER A 134 10.02 1.03 21.81
C SER A 134 8.88 0.30 21.12
N GLU A 135 8.73 -0.99 21.38
CA GLU A 135 7.50 -1.74 21.07
C GLU A 135 7.03 -2.46 22.33
N ALA A 136 5.72 -2.47 22.58
CA ALA A 136 5.07 -3.17 23.72
C ALA A 136 4.05 -4.22 23.24
N ILE A 137 4.28 -4.80 22.06
CA ILE A 137 3.30 -5.62 21.34
C ILE A 137 2.92 -6.86 22.15
N SER A 138 3.87 -7.46 22.88
CA SER A 138 3.59 -8.61 23.75
C SER A 138 2.65 -8.24 24.90
N THR A 139 2.92 -7.13 25.60
CA THR A 139 2.04 -6.60 26.66
C THR A 139 0.64 -6.30 26.11
N VAL A 140 0.57 -5.59 24.98
CA VAL A 140 -0.70 -5.19 24.36
C VAL A 140 -1.55 -6.40 24.00
N GLN A 141 -0.96 -7.40 23.33
CA GLN A 141 -1.70 -8.61 22.95
C GLN A 141 -2.12 -9.46 24.15
N HIS A 142 -1.25 -9.57 25.16
CA HIS A 142 -1.52 -10.36 26.37
C HIS A 142 -2.68 -9.76 27.19
N LEU A 143 -2.74 -8.44 27.32
CA LEU A 143 -3.70 -7.75 28.19
C LEU A 143 -4.95 -7.21 27.47
N ALA A 144 -5.00 -7.20 26.13
CA ALA A 144 -6.10 -6.60 25.37
C ALA A 144 -7.51 -7.09 25.76
N LYS A 145 -7.61 -8.34 26.25
CA LYS A 145 -8.85 -8.98 26.70
C LYS A 145 -8.91 -9.22 28.22
N ALA A 146 -7.91 -8.75 28.97
CA ALA A 146 -7.87 -8.92 30.41
C ALA A 146 -8.96 -8.05 31.08
N PRO A 147 -9.63 -8.55 32.14
CA PRO A 147 -10.65 -7.78 32.85
C PRO A 147 -10.08 -6.54 33.56
N ASP A 148 -8.81 -6.59 33.96
CA ASP A 148 -8.03 -5.55 34.65
C ASP A 148 -7.02 -4.87 33.71
N LYS A 149 -7.34 -4.77 32.41
CA LYS A 149 -6.42 -4.20 31.43
C LYS A 149 -6.03 -2.75 31.77
N PRO A 150 -4.76 -2.37 31.64
CA PRO A 150 -4.34 -0.99 31.84
C PRO A 150 -4.84 -0.09 30.70
N ASP A 151 -4.90 1.22 30.99
CA ASP A 151 -5.11 2.27 30.00
C ASP A 151 -3.83 3.09 29.87
N PHE A 152 -3.19 2.97 28.71
CA PHE A 152 -2.01 3.68 28.26
C PHE A 152 -2.35 4.92 27.46
N THR A 153 -3.62 5.36 27.45
CA THR A 153 -4.01 6.64 26.86
C THR A 153 -3.34 7.78 27.62
N GLU A 154 -2.60 8.61 26.90
CA GLU A 154 -1.91 9.76 27.46
C GLU A 154 -2.11 10.96 26.53
N HIS A 155 -2.41 12.11 27.13
CA HIS A 155 -2.55 13.38 26.43
C HIS A 155 -1.46 14.33 26.92
N VAL A 156 -0.56 14.75 26.03
CA VAL A 156 0.57 15.61 26.39
C VAL A 156 0.63 16.85 25.51
N GLU A 157 0.56 18.01 26.17
CA GLU A 157 0.68 19.33 25.56
C GLU A 157 2.08 19.60 24.99
N GLY A 158 2.16 20.52 24.03
CA GLY A 158 3.40 21.00 23.43
C GLY A 158 3.54 20.63 21.95
N SER A 159 4.52 21.25 21.28
CA SER A 159 4.76 21.02 19.85
C SER A 159 5.15 19.57 19.57
N LEU A 160 4.66 19.03 18.45
CA LEU A 160 5.06 17.74 17.91
C LEU A 160 5.27 17.89 16.40
N GLU A 161 6.48 17.61 15.93
CA GLU A 161 6.78 17.42 14.52
C GLU A 161 6.44 15.97 14.14
N ASP A 162 5.16 15.71 13.83
CA ASP A 162 4.72 14.41 13.31
C ASP A 162 4.98 14.34 11.79
N ARG A 163 5.95 13.51 11.38
CA ARG A 163 6.36 13.33 9.98
C ARG A 163 5.43 12.43 9.15
N GLY A 164 4.33 11.98 9.75
CA GLY A 164 3.36 11.07 9.15
C GLY A 164 3.82 9.62 9.08
N PHE A 165 3.07 8.79 8.35
CA PHE A 165 3.28 7.33 8.36
C PHE A 165 4.43 6.84 7.46
N GLY A 166 4.89 7.67 6.51
CA GLY A 166 5.89 7.29 5.53
C GLY A 166 5.44 6.26 4.48
N LEU A 167 4.13 6.00 4.34
CA LEU A 167 3.54 4.97 3.46
C LEU A 167 3.62 5.28 1.95
N ALA A 168 3.98 6.51 1.58
CA ALA A 168 4.06 6.93 0.18
C ALA A 168 5.12 6.12 -0.58
N GLY A 169 4.72 5.56 -1.73
CA GLY A 169 5.60 4.74 -2.58
C GLY A 169 5.83 3.30 -2.09
N MET A 170 5.41 2.92 -0.88
CA MET A 170 5.57 1.55 -0.34
C MET A 170 4.42 0.61 -0.70
N SER A 171 3.26 1.14 -1.10
CA SER A 171 2.10 0.31 -1.45
C SER A 171 1.29 0.97 -2.57
N SER A 172 1.05 0.23 -3.65
CA SER A 172 0.21 0.66 -4.77
C SER A 172 -1.17 0.00 -4.71
N GLN A 173 -2.18 0.59 -5.36
CA GLN A 173 -3.48 -0.06 -5.50
C GLN A 173 -3.34 -1.43 -6.17
N GLN A 174 -2.51 -1.53 -7.21
CA GLN A 174 -2.23 -2.79 -7.89
C GLN A 174 -1.66 -3.84 -6.92
N SER A 175 -0.68 -3.49 -6.09
CA SER A 175 -0.11 -4.41 -5.09
C SER A 175 -1.18 -4.91 -4.09
N ARG A 176 -2.03 -4.00 -3.58
CA ARG A 176 -3.11 -4.35 -2.64
C ARG A 176 -4.16 -5.26 -3.27
N THR A 177 -4.57 -4.98 -4.51
CA THR A 177 -5.54 -5.80 -5.25
C THR A 177 -5.05 -7.24 -5.46
N HIS A 178 -3.73 -7.46 -5.52
CA HIS A 178 -3.13 -8.78 -5.71
C HIS A 178 -2.51 -9.36 -4.42
N GLY A 179 -2.98 -8.91 -3.24
CA GLY A 179 -2.62 -9.53 -1.96
C GLY A 179 -1.20 -9.26 -1.45
N LEU A 180 -0.46 -8.33 -2.07
CA LEU A 180 0.87 -7.87 -1.64
C LEU A 180 0.74 -6.74 -0.61
N THR A 181 0.22 -7.08 0.56
CA THR A 181 -0.02 -6.14 1.66
C THR A 181 0.87 -6.37 2.88
N ASP A 182 1.41 -7.58 3.02
CA ASP A 182 2.28 -7.98 4.13
C ASP A 182 3.76 -7.99 3.70
N ALA A 183 4.66 -7.87 4.67
CA ALA A 183 6.10 -7.88 4.40
C ALA A 183 6.62 -9.25 3.93
N PRO A 184 6.25 -10.41 4.53
CA PRO A 184 6.74 -11.72 4.11
C PRO A 184 6.54 -12.01 2.61
N SER A 185 5.34 -11.77 2.08
CA SER A 185 5.06 -12.00 0.65
C SER A 185 5.86 -11.09 -0.26
N GLN A 186 6.09 -9.84 0.11
CA GLN A 186 6.87 -8.90 -0.70
C GLN A 186 8.37 -9.23 -0.68
N TYR A 187 8.92 -9.57 0.48
CA TYR A 187 10.32 -10.01 0.58
C TYR A 187 10.54 -11.32 -0.15
N ALA A 188 9.57 -12.24 -0.14
CA ALA A 188 9.67 -13.53 -0.81
C ALA A 188 9.85 -13.38 -2.33
N LEU A 189 9.23 -12.37 -2.94
CA LEU A 189 9.43 -12.03 -4.34
C LEU A 189 10.91 -11.70 -4.64
N PHE A 190 11.58 -10.96 -3.76
CA PHE A 190 12.99 -10.62 -3.97
C PHE A 190 13.91 -11.82 -3.74
N ASP A 191 13.64 -12.64 -2.72
CA ASP A 191 14.42 -13.86 -2.45
C ASP A 191 14.27 -14.88 -3.59
N ASN A 192 13.07 -15.09 -4.13
CA ASN A 192 12.88 -15.97 -5.29
C ASN A 192 13.57 -15.41 -6.56
N ALA A 193 13.53 -14.09 -6.78
CA ALA A 193 14.24 -13.46 -7.89
C ALA A 193 15.77 -13.61 -7.74
N ARG A 194 16.30 -13.41 -6.53
CA ARG A 194 17.72 -13.62 -6.21
C ARG A 194 18.14 -15.07 -6.41
N ARG A 195 17.34 -16.02 -5.93
CA ARG A 195 17.56 -17.46 -6.12
C ARG A 195 17.69 -17.84 -7.60
N ALA A 196 16.78 -17.34 -8.44
CA ALA A 196 16.85 -17.59 -9.87
C ALA A 196 18.11 -16.98 -10.50
N ARG A 197 18.48 -15.75 -10.11
CA ARG A 197 19.73 -15.12 -10.57
C ARG A 197 20.98 -15.90 -10.16
N SER A 198 21.04 -16.40 -8.92
CA SER A 198 22.16 -17.19 -8.41
C SER A 198 22.15 -18.64 -8.90
N LYS A 199 21.13 -19.05 -9.66
CA LYS A 199 20.95 -20.41 -10.21
C LYS A 199 20.93 -21.50 -9.13
N GLN A 200 20.51 -21.14 -7.92
CA GLN A 200 20.40 -22.09 -6.82
C GLN A 200 19.06 -22.83 -6.90
N SER A 201 19.10 -24.14 -6.67
CA SER A 201 17.90 -24.90 -6.39
C SER A 201 17.23 -24.40 -5.11
N ARG A 202 15.97 -24.75 -4.92
CA ARG A 202 15.20 -24.35 -3.72
C ARG A 202 15.80 -24.90 -2.43
N ALA A 203 16.34 -26.13 -2.48
CA ALA A 203 17.00 -26.75 -1.34
C ALA A 203 18.33 -26.06 -0.99
N GLU A 204 19.15 -25.74 -2.00
CA GLU A 204 20.41 -24.99 -1.80
C GLU A 204 20.14 -23.60 -1.25
N TYR A 205 19.13 -22.90 -1.77
CA TYR A 205 18.75 -21.57 -1.29
C TYR A 205 18.21 -21.60 0.14
N ALA A 206 17.40 -22.61 0.48
CA ALA A 206 16.95 -22.85 1.84
C ALA A 206 18.15 -23.09 2.77
N SER A 207 19.09 -23.97 2.40
CA SER A 207 20.32 -24.19 3.17
C SER A 207 21.09 -22.89 3.41
N ALA A 208 21.30 -22.09 2.36
CA ALA A 208 21.98 -20.81 2.46
C ALA A 208 21.28 -19.83 3.42
N MET A 209 19.95 -19.76 3.41
CA MET A 209 19.20 -18.94 4.38
C MET A 209 19.38 -19.44 5.82
N GLY A 210 19.38 -20.76 6.03
CA GLY A 210 19.61 -21.37 7.34
C GLY A 210 21.04 -21.13 7.84
N GLU A 211 22.03 -21.30 6.97
CA GLU A 211 23.45 -21.06 7.26
C GLU A 211 23.72 -19.60 7.59
N LEU A 212 23.08 -18.67 6.87
CA LEU A 212 23.15 -17.24 7.17
C LEU A 212 22.60 -16.91 8.57
N PHE A 213 21.46 -17.49 8.96
CA PHE A 213 20.74 -17.10 10.18
C PHE A 213 21.07 -17.93 11.43
N ALA A 214 21.69 -19.09 11.31
CA ALA A 214 22.11 -19.86 12.49
C ALA A 214 23.07 -19.07 13.40
N PRO A 215 24.12 -18.39 12.88
CA PRO A 215 24.98 -17.52 13.69
C PRO A 215 24.21 -16.37 14.36
N PHE A 216 23.20 -15.80 13.69
CA PHE A 216 22.35 -14.75 14.26
C PHE A 216 21.62 -15.26 15.51
N SER A 217 21.03 -16.45 15.43
CA SER A 217 20.33 -17.06 16.57
C SER A 217 21.26 -17.33 17.75
N LYS A 218 22.52 -17.70 17.50
CA LYS A 218 23.54 -17.90 18.53
C LYS A 218 23.89 -16.59 19.24
N VAL A 219 24.07 -15.50 18.48
CA VAL A 219 24.30 -14.16 19.06
C VAL A 219 23.08 -13.72 19.88
N ALA A 220 21.86 -13.91 19.36
CA ALA A 220 20.64 -13.58 20.09
C ALA A 220 20.51 -14.38 21.40
N ALA A 221 20.84 -15.68 21.40
CA ALA A 221 20.75 -16.53 22.59
C ALA A 221 21.65 -16.05 23.74
N ALA A 222 22.77 -15.40 23.43
CA ALA A 222 23.67 -14.82 24.41
C ALA A 222 23.32 -13.37 24.79
N ASN A 223 22.44 -12.70 24.04
CA ASN A 223 22.10 -11.29 24.29
C ASN A 223 20.99 -11.19 25.35
N PRO A 224 21.23 -10.49 26.48
CA PRO A 224 20.27 -10.41 27.59
C PRO A 224 18.99 -9.64 27.25
N TYR A 225 18.99 -8.82 26.19
CA TYR A 225 17.81 -8.09 25.74
C TYR A 225 16.93 -8.90 24.79
N SER A 226 17.34 -10.10 24.40
CA SER A 226 16.59 -10.96 23.48
C SER A 226 15.26 -11.41 24.06
N SER A 227 14.20 -11.23 23.28
CA SER A 227 12.84 -11.71 23.59
C SER A 227 12.71 -13.24 23.49
N ALA A 228 13.63 -13.89 22.77
CA ALA A 228 13.56 -15.32 22.48
C ALA A 228 14.97 -15.94 22.34
N PRO A 229 15.71 -16.11 23.44
CA PRO A 229 17.11 -16.53 23.43
C PRO A 229 17.24 -18.05 23.19
N VAL A 230 16.90 -18.51 21.98
CA VAL A 230 17.04 -19.92 21.57
C VAL A 230 17.97 -19.98 20.37
N GLU A 231 19.13 -20.59 20.57
CA GLU A 231 20.05 -20.94 19.47
C GLU A 231 19.41 -22.04 18.62
N ARG A 232 19.51 -21.90 17.29
CA ARG A 232 18.94 -22.84 16.31
C ARG A 232 19.99 -23.22 15.28
N SER A 233 19.94 -24.48 14.85
CA SER A 233 20.81 -24.95 13.76
C SER A 233 20.30 -24.49 12.39
N ALA A 234 21.20 -24.41 11.41
CA ALA A 234 20.85 -24.03 10.03
C ALA A 234 19.74 -24.91 9.44
N HIS A 235 19.86 -26.24 9.63
CA HIS A 235 18.87 -27.21 9.17
C HIS A 235 17.51 -27.01 9.86
N GLU A 236 17.48 -26.77 11.17
CA GLU A 236 16.24 -26.53 11.92
C GLU A 236 15.49 -25.28 11.41
N LEU A 237 16.21 -24.20 11.10
CA LEU A 237 15.61 -22.94 10.63
C LEU A 237 14.78 -23.14 9.36
N VAL A 238 15.24 -23.99 8.45
CA VAL A 238 14.65 -24.13 7.11
C VAL A 238 13.79 -25.36 6.95
N THR A 239 13.82 -26.29 7.91
CA THR A 239 13.01 -27.51 7.88
C THR A 239 11.56 -27.18 8.29
N PRO A 240 10.57 -27.34 7.39
CA PRO A 240 9.18 -27.12 7.73
C PRO A 240 8.70 -28.17 8.74
N THR A 241 8.08 -27.70 9.81
CA THR A 241 7.39 -28.52 10.81
C THR A 241 6.08 -27.83 11.19
N GLU A 242 5.28 -28.43 12.06
CA GLU A 242 4.08 -27.76 12.59
C GLU A 242 4.43 -26.43 13.31
N SER A 243 5.51 -26.43 14.10
CA SER A 243 5.98 -25.25 14.83
C SER A 243 6.74 -24.27 13.92
N ASN A 244 7.41 -24.77 12.88
CA ASN A 244 8.16 -24.02 11.87
C ASN A 244 7.50 -24.05 10.48
N ARG A 245 6.18 -23.84 10.42
CA ARG A 245 5.44 -23.88 9.15
C ARG A 245 5.94 -22.84 8.14
N ILE A 246 5.65 -23.08 6.86
CA ILE A 246 5.87 -22.09 5.79
C ILE A 246 4.90 -20.91 5.99
N ILE A 247 5.39 -19.68 5.83
CA ILE A 247 4.60 -18.44 5.89
C ILE A 247 4.33 -17.93 4.49
N ALA A 248 5.40 -17.70 3.74
CA ALA A 248 5.39 -17.29 2.35
C ALA A 248 6.66 -17.85 1.72
N GLU A 249 6.55 -18.65 0.66
CA GLU A 249 7.70 -19.32 0.07
C GLU A 249 8.73 -18.32 -0.46
N PRO A 250 9.99 -18.34 0.03
CA PRO A 250 10.66 -19.53 0.57
C PRO A 250 10.81 -19.58 2.12
N TYR A 251 10.12 -18.72 2.86
CA TYR A 251 10.27 -18.57 4.30
C TYR A 251 9.43 -19.53 5.13
N THR A 252 10.12 -20.22 6.03
CA THR A 252 9.55 -20.84 7.22
C THR A 252 9.38 -19.79 8.34
N ARG A 253 8.58 -20.11 9.36
CA ARG A 253 8.29 -19.21 10.48
C ARG A 253 9.55 -18.71 11.19
N TYR A 254 10.58 -19.54 11.34
CA TYR A 254 11.81 -19.19 12.06
C TYR A 254 12.75 -18.27 11.27
N LEU A 255 12.54 -18.09 9.97
CA LEU A 255 13.28 -17.13 9.14
C LEU A 255 12.64 -15.74 9.08
N VAL A 256 11.47 -15.56 9.68
CA VAL A 256 10.70 -14.32 9.65
C VAL A 256 10.81 -13.59 10.99
N ALA A 257 10.90 -12.26 10.94
CA ALA A 257 10.93 -11.38 12.11
C ALA A 257 9.86 -11.73 13.17
N ARG A 258 10.26 -11.67 14.44
CA ARG A 258 9.39 -11.88 15.59
C ARG A 258 8.97 -10.53 16.19
N GLU A 259 7.85 -10.00 15.74
CA GLU A 259 7.37 -8.67 16.15
C GLU A 259 6.78 -8.61 17.57
N LYS A 260 6.50 -9.77 18.18
CA LYS A 260 5.88 -9.86 19.50
C LYS A 260 6.91 -9.73 20.62
N VAL A 261 7.26 -8.49 20.95
CA VAL A 261 8.29 -8.14 21.94
C VAL A 261 7.85 -6.99 22.84
N ASN A 262 8.51 -6.86 23.99
CA ASN A 262 8.55 -5.63 24.78
C ASN A 262 10.02 -5.20 24.87
N GLN A 263 10.44 -4.28 23.99
CA GLN A 263 11.85 -3.88 23.84
C GLN A 263 11.92 -2.39 23.53
N ALA A 264 12.97 -1.74 24.03
CA ALA A 264 13.26 -0.35 23.77
C ALA A 264 14.76 -0.08 23.75
N ALA A 265 15.16 0.94 22.99
CA ALA A 265 16.53 1.43 22.94
C ALA A 265 16.55 2.94 22.74
N ALA A 266 17.62 3.57 23.22
CA ALA A 266 17.84 5.00 23.13
C ALA A 266 19.32 5.33 22.88
N VAL A 267 19.56 6.44 22.18
CA VAL A 267 20.87 6.98 21.83
C VAL A 267 20.88 8.47 22.15
N LEU A 268 21.89 8.92 22.88
CA LEU A 268 22.12 10.32 23.23
C LEU A 268 23.31 10.88 22.44
N ILE A 269 23.06 11.94 21.69
CA ILE A 269 24.03 12.62 20.83
C ILE A 269 24.25 14.02 21.38
N MET A 270 25.50 14.45 21.47
CA MET A 270 25.88 15.79 21.91
C MET A 270 26.84 16.43 20.93
N SER A 271 26.93 17.76 20.95
CA SER A 271 28.12 18.45 20.48
C SER A 271 29.31 18.14 21.42
N VAL A 272 30.54 18.15 20.91
CA VAL A 272 31.75 18.06 21.74
C VAL A 272 31.77 19.15 22.82
N ALA A 273 31.29 20.37 22.52
CA ALA A 273 31.16 21.45 23.50
C ALA A 273 30.21 21.09 24.64
N ALA A 274 29.03 20.54 24.33
CA ALA A 274 28.06 20.13 25.34
C ALA A 274 28.56 18.94 26.16
N ALA A 275 29.19 17.94 25.54
CA ALA A 275 29.78 16.79 26.23
C ALA A 275 30.82 17.24 27.27
N ARG A 276 31.70 18.18 26.91
CA ARG A 276 32.67 18.79 27.85
C ARG A 276 31.99 19.59 28.96
N ARG A 277 31.05 20.46 28.60
CA ARG A 277 30.31 21.32 29.53
C ARG A 277 29.57 20.51 30.60
N LEU A 278 29.01 19.37 30.21
CA LEU A 278 28.24 18.46 31.07
C LEU A 278 29.11 17.40 31.76
N GLY A 279 30.43 17.42 31.54
CA GLY A 279 31.37 16.54 32.23
C GLY A 279 31.34 15.08 31.76
N VAL A 280 30.92 14.82 30.52
CA VAL A 280 30.93 13.47 29.93
C VAL A 280 32.39 13.05 29.64
N PRO A 281 32.88 11.94 30.23
CA PRO A 281 34.22 11.42 29.97
C PRO A 281 34.50 11.15 28.49
N GLU A 282 35.72 11.46 28.01
CA GLU A 282 36.08 11.30 26.59
C GLU A 282 36.13 9.83 26.13
N ASP A 283 36.31 8.87 27.05
CA ASP A 283 36.26 7.44 26.74
C ASP A 283 34.83 6.95 26.43
N LYS A 284 33.81 7.77 26.70
CA LYS A 284 32.42 7.53 26.26
C LYS A 284 32.15 8.02 24.84
N TRP A 285 33.06 8.75 24.21
CA TRP A 285 32.79 9.43 22.95
C TRP A 285 32.94 8.49 21.76
N VAL A 286 31.87 8.34 20.97
CA VAL A 286 31.88 7.61 19.69
C VAL A 286 31.39 8.52 18.58
N PHE A 287 32.20 8.68 17.54
CA PHE A 287 31.93 9.56 16.41
C PHE A 287 31.24 8.78 15.28
N LEU A 288 30.34 9.45 14.57
CA LEU A 288 29.76 8.97 13.32
C LEU A 288 30.71 9.36 12.17
N HIS A 289 31.57 8.43 11.75
CA HIS A 289 32.58 8.63 10.71
C HIS A 289 32.00 8.68 9.31
N GLY A 290 30.99 7.84 9.06
CA GLY A 290 30.38 7.66 7.76
C GLY A 290 28.89 7.46 7.89
N HIS A 291 28.12 8.00 6.95
CA HIS A 291 26.67 7.89 6.95
C HIS A 291 26.09 8.10 5.55
N ALA A 292 24.93 7.49 5.31
CA ALA A 292 24.16 7.66 4.10
C ALA A 292 22.70 7.23 4.33
N ASP A 293 21.78 7.84 3.57
CA ASP A 293 20.35 7.55 3.62
C ASP A 293 19.81 7.53 2.19
N LEU A 294 19.39 6.36 1.71
CA LEU A 294 18.84 6.22 0.36
C LEU A 294 17.51 5.46 0.35
N ARG A 295 16.72 5.72 -0.69
CA ARG A 295 15.42 5.12 -0.93
C ARG A 295 15.41 4.48 -2.30
N GLU A 296 14.88 3.27 -2.33
CA GLU A 296 14.71 2.51 -3.56
C GLU A 296 13.43 2.92 -4.30
N ARG A 297 13.37 2.63 -5.59
CA ARG A 297 12.13 2.73 -6.38
C ARG A 297 11.04 1.83 -5.80
N SER A 298 9.78 2.21 -6.04
CA SER A 298 8.61 1.38 -5.71
C SER A 298 8.75 -0.01 -6.30
N LEU A 299 8.22 -1.04 -5.61
CA LEU A 299 8.45 -2.46 -5.93
C LEU A 299 8.31 -2.79 -7.43
N LEU A 300 7.23 -2.35 -8.09
CA LEU A 300 6.96 -2.65 -9.50
C LEU A 300 7.73 -1.76 -10.49
N ASP A 301 8.42 -0.75 -10.00
CA ASP A 301 9.20 0.20 -10.81
C ASP A 301 10.70 -0.16 -10.79
N ARG A 302 11.13 -1.09 -9.92
CA ARG A 302 12.50 -1.61 -9.90
C ARG A 302 12.83 -2.37 -11.18
N GLN A 303 13.97 -2.10 -11.79
CA GLN A 303 14.36 -2.79 -13.02
C GLN A 303 14.66 -4.27 -12.78
N ASP A 304 15.42 -4.57 -11.73
CA ASP A 304 15.79 -5.91 -11.31
C ASP A 304 15.21 -6.17 -9.90
N LEU A 305 14.27 -7.11 -9.80
CA LEU A 305 13.66 -7.50 -8.53
C LEU A 305 14.58 -8.38 -7.67
N SER A 306 15.70 -8.86 -8.21
CA SER A 306 16.66 -9.68 -7.46
C SER A 306 17.67 -8.86 -6.66
N ARG A 307 17.66 -7.52 -6.81
CA ARG A 307 18.63 -6.59 -6.22
C ARG A 307 17.93 -5.41 -5.53
N GLY A 308 18.62 -4.82 -4.57
CA GLY A 308 18.31 -3.53 -3.95
C GLY A 308 19.50 -2.59 -4.04
N PRO A 309 19.82 -2.05 -5.23
CA PRO A 309 21.02 -1.24 -5.44
C PRO A 309 21.07 0.01 -4.57
N ALA A 310 19.94 0.65 -4.24
CA ALA A 310 19.95 1.82 -3.36
C ALA A 310 20.56 1.52 -1.98
N SER A 311 20.35 0.33 -1.43
CA SER A 311 20.94 -0.06 -0.15
C SER A 311 22.45 -0.32 -0.22
N VAL A 312 22.93 -0.85 -1.36
CA VAL A 312 24.36 -1.05 -1.61
C VAL A 312 25.05 0.30 -1.77
N MET A 313 24.48 1.20 -2.59
CA MET A 313 24.97 2.56 -2.77
C MET A 313 25.05 3.33 -1.45
N ALA A 314 24.09 3.13 -0.52
CA ALA A 314 24.14 3.76 0.79
C ALA A 314 25.31 3.23 1.62
N ALA A 315 25.55 1.92 1.60
CA ALA A 315 26.64 1.31 2.34
C ALA A 315 28.02 1.71 1.79
N GLU A 316 28.18 1.69 0.47
CA GLU A 316 29.40 2.15 -0.21
C GLU A 316 29.67 3.63 0.08
N HIS A 317 28.64 4.48 -0.04
CA HIS A 317 28.79 5.91 0.22
C HIS A 317 29.14 6.20 1.69
N ALA A 318 28.57 5.45 2.64
CA ALA A 318 28.92 5.61 4.05
C ALA A 318 30.38 5.21 4.35
N LEU A 319 30.88 4.14 3.72
CA LEU A 319 32.29 3.74 3.80
C LEU A 319 33.22 4.79 3.16
N GLU A 320 32.83 5.36 2.02
CA GLU A 320 33.53 6.46 1.35
C GLU A 320 33.64 7.70 2.27
N VAL A 321 32.53 8.11 2.92
CA VAL A 321 32.53 9.25 3.85
C VAL A 321 33.45 9.00 5.05
N ALA A 322 33.48 7.77 5.56
CA ALA A 322 34.40 7.37 6.62
C ALA A 322 35.88 7.35 6.14
N GLY A 323 36.10 7.09 4.85
CA GLY A 323 37.44 6.96 4.27
C GLY A 323 38.09 5.61 4.56
N ILE A 324 37.27 4.55 4.66
CA ILE A 324 37.70 3.19 4.95
C ILE A 324 37.11 2.20 3.95
N GLY A 325 37.69 1.01 3.85
CA GLY A 325 37.14 -0.12 3.11
C GLY A 325 36.31 -1.06 3.98
N VAL A 326 35.66 -2.04 3.35
CA VAL A 326 34.91 -3.10 4.04
C VAL A 326 35.81 -3.93 4.96
N ASP A 327 37.08 -4.14 4.58
CA ASP A 327 38.04 -4.94 5.35
C ASP A 327 38.51 -4.25 6.64
N ASP A 328 38.33 -2.94 6.75
CA ASP A 328 38.68 -2.15 7.95
C ASP A 328 37.62 -2.26 9.06
N LEU A 329 36.46 -2.84 8.75
CA LEU A 329 35.37 -3.03 9.71
C LEU A 329 35.71 -4.15 10.69
N ALA A 330 35.65 -3.82 11.99
CA ALA A 330 35.80 -4.77 13.08
C ALA A 330 34.46 -5.46 13.44
N THR A 331 33.35 -4.74 13.27
CA THR A 331 32.01 -5.26 13.61
C THR A 331 30.98 -4.84 12.58
N VAL A 332 30.01 -5.71 12.31
CA VAL A 332 28.89 -5.44 11.39
C VAL A 332 27.57 -5.85 12.04
N ASP A 333 26.57 -4.96 12.01
CA ASP A 333 25.17 -5.31 12.26
C ASP A 333 24.30 -4.94 11.05
N LEU A 334 23.84 -5.97 10.34
CA LEU A 334 22.93 -5.85 9.21
C LEU A 334 21.50 -6.16 9.63
N TYR A 335 20.59 -5.23 9.31
CA TYR A 335 19.16 -5.42 9.50
C TYR A 335 18.63 -6.67 8.79
N SER A 336 17.94 -7.53 9.53
CA SER A 336 17.73 -8.94 9.17
C SER A 336 16.31 -9.45 9.44
N CYS A 337 15.27 -8.68 9.07
CA CYS A 337 13.87 -9.14 9.23
C CYS A 337 13.54 -10.40 8.40
N PHE A 338 14.26 -10.55 7.29
CA PHE A 338 14.31 -11.69 6.40
C PHE A 338 15.77 -11.84 5.92
N PRO A 339 16.14 -12.96 5.28
CA PRO A 339 17.48 -13.14 4.70
C PRO A 339 17.85 -12.14 3.60
N ILE A 340 16.93 -11.79 2.69
CA ILE A 340 17.25 -11.00 1.50
C ILE A 340 17.91 -9.62 1.73
N PRO A 341 17.57 -8.78 2.72
CA PRO A 341 18.26 -7.52 2.93
C PRO A 341 19.72 -7.72 3.34
N VAL A 342 20.02 -8.80 4.07
CA VAL A 342 21.39 -9.17 4.47
C VAL A 342 22.16 -9.66 3.26
N PHE A 343 21.58 -10.62 2.52
CA PHE A 343 22.19 -11.12 1.29
C PHE A 343 22.45 -10.02 0.26
N ASN A 344 21.55 -9.05 0.14
CA ASN A 344 21.73 -7.95 -0.80
C ASN A 344 22.96 -7.09 -0.48
N ILE A 345 23.25 -6.86 0.80
CA ILE A 345 24.47 -6.15 1.21
C ILE A 345 25.70 -7.03 1.04
N CYS A 346 25.63 -8.31 1.38
CA CYS A 346 26.71 -9.28 1.12
C CYS A 346 27.09 -9.32 -0.37
N ASP A 347 26.09 -9.45 -1.24
CA ASP A 347 26.28 -9.48 -2.69
C ASP A 347 26.89 -8.16 -3.22
N GLY A 348 26.44 -7.02 -2.67
CA GLY A 348 26.86 -5.69 -3.12
C GLY A 348 28.26 -5.30 -2.67
N LEU A 349 28.60 -5.60 -1.41
CA LEU A 349 29.89 -5.25 -0.81
C LEU A 349 30.93 -6.36 -0.93
N GLY A 350 30.57 -7.53 -1.45
CA GLY A 350 31.46 -8.69 -1.52
C GLY A 350 31.76 -9.33 -0.16
N ILE A 351 30.88 -9.19 0.82
CA ILE A 351 31.02 -9.81 2.15
C ILE A 351 30.53 -11.26 2.09
N ASP A 352 31.35 -12.20 2.54
CA ASP A 352 30.93 -13.60 2.66
C ASP A 352 29.80 -13.73 3.72
N PRO A 353 28.65 -14.37 3.42
CA PRO A 353 27.64 -14.68 4.42
C PRO A 353 28.17 -15.38 5.69
N ALA A 354 29.28 -16.10 5.58
CA ALA A 354 29.98 -16.78 6.67
C ALA A 354 31.16 -15.98 7.25
N ASP A 355 31.24 -14.66 6.98
CA ASP A 355 32.33 -13.81 7.44
C ASP A 355 32.59 -13.98 8.96
N PRO A 356 33.84 -14.25 9.37
CA PRO A 356 34.18 -14.57 10.75
C PRO A 356 33.96 -13.40 11.72
N ARG A 357 33.85 -12.15 11.23
CA ARG A 357 33.48 -10.98 12.04
C ARG A 357 32.03 -11.06 12.52
N GLY A 358 31.20 -11.83 11.84
CA GLY A 358 29.76 -11.90 12.05
C GLY A 358 29.03 -10.71 11.42
N LEU A 359 27.76 -10.93 11.08
CA LEU A 359 26.90 -9.96 10.39
C LEU A 359 25.83 -9.35 11.31
N THR A 360 25.90 -9.65 12.60
CA THR A 360 25.04 -9.06 13.63
C THR A 360 25.74 -8.99 14.98
N LEU A 361 25.39 -7.96 15.73
CA LEU A 361 25.79 -7.73 17.10
C LEU A 361 24.65 -7.96 18.09
N THR A 362 23.42 -7.82 17.61
CA THR A 362 22.18 -7.99 18.37
C THR A 362 21.64 -9.42 18.29
N GLY A 363 21.79 -10.07 17.13
CA GLY A 363 21.26 -11.42 16.87
C GLY A 363 20.05 -11.46 15.92
N GLY A 364 19.67 -10.35 15.30
CA GLY A 364 18.65 -10.31 14.24
C GLY A 364 17.19 -10.42 14.69
N LEU A 365 16.28 -9.83 13.90
CA LEU A 365 14.86 -9.69 14.27
C LEU A 365 14.09 -11.00 14.50
N PRO A 366 14.39 -12.13 13.81
CA PRO A 366 13.71 -13.40 14.09
C PRO A 366 14.03 -13.96 15.49
N PHE A 367 15.20 -13.62 16.06
CA PHE A 367 15.75 -14.27 17.25
C PHE A 367 15.89 -13.30 18.44
N PHE A 368 16.57 -12.17 18.24
CA PHE A 368 16.64 -11.08 19.22
C PHE A 368 15.23 -10.58 19.57
N GLY A 369 14.37 -10.53 18.57
CA GLY A 369 13.07 -9.88 18.67
C GLY A 369 13.04 -8.63 17.82
N GLY A 370 11.97 -8.49 17.05
CA GLY A 370 11.76 -7.35 16.19
C GLY A 370 10.99 -6.29 16.95
N ALA A 371 11.67 -5.33 17.57
CA ALA A 371 11.07 -4.07 18.00
C ALA A 371 10.62 -3.21 16.79
N GLY A 372 9.97 -3.84 15.81
CA GLY A 372 9.45 -3.27 14.57
C GLY A 372 10.41 -2.27 13.94
N ASN A 373 10.02 -1.00 14.03
CA ASN A 373 10.74 0.13 13.46
C ASN A 373 12.02 0.50 14.21
N ASN A 374 12.22 0.02 15.44
CA ASN A 374 13.30 0.44 16.35
C ASN A 374 14.44 -0.58 16.50
N TYR A 375 14.43 -1.72 15.81
CA TYR A 375 15.49 -2.73 15.93
C TYR A 375 16.90 -2.15 15.79
N SER A 376 17.13 -1.31 14.77
CA SER A 376 18.45 -0.75 14.47
C SER A 376 19.00 0.15 15.58
N MET A 377 18.16 0.65 16.50
CA MET A 377 18.64 1.40 17.66
C MET A 377 19.41 0.51 18.64
N HIS A 378 18.99 -0.75 18.78
CA HIS A 378 19.73 -1.76 19.53
C HIS A 378 21.08 -2.06 18.85
N ALA A 379 21.10 -2.14 17.51
CA ALA A 379 22.33 -2.33 16.75
C ALA A 379 23.33 -1.16 16.95
N ILE A 380 22.83 0.08 16.98
CA ILE A 380 23.65 1.26 17.30
C ILE A 380 24.20 1.17 18.72
N ALA A 381 23.36 0.83 19.71
CA ALA A 381 23.79 0.68 21.09
C ALA A 381 24.91 -0.38 21.25
N GLU A 382 24.71 -1.56 20.65
CA GLU A 382 25.69 -2.65 20.64
C GLU A 382 27.00 -2.27 19.94
N THR A 383 26.91 -1.51 18.84
CA THR A 383 28.08 -1.02 18.09
C THR A 383 28.87 -0.01 18.92
N VAL A 384 28.20 0.98 19.51
CA VAL A 384 28.83 1.99 20.37
C VAL A 384 29.59 1.35 21.53
N GLN A 385 28.98 0.37 22.20
CA GLN A 385 29.65 -0.34 23.31
C GLN A 385 30.89 -1.12 22.82
N ARG A 386 30.84 -1.75 21.64
CA ARG A 386 32.01 -2.44 21.06
C ARG A 386 33.11 -1.49 20.63
N MET A 387 32.77 -0.34 20.07
CA MET A 387 33.77 0.67 19.67
C MET A 387 34.48 1.28 20.89
N ARG A 388 33.79 1.43 22.03
CA ARG A 388 34.41 1.83 23.30
C ARG A 388 35.32 0.73 23.86
N ALA A 389 34.92 -0.54 23.74
CA ALA A 389 35.73 -1.67 24.19
C ALA A 389 36.96 -1.93 23.29
N GLN A 390 36.92 -1.49 22.03
CA GLN A 390 38.01 -1.60 21.06
C GLN A 390 38.32 -0.23 20.45
N PRO A 391 38.96 0.69 21.19
CA PRO A 391 39.19 2.04 20.70
C PRO A 391 39.97 2.05 19.39
N GLY A 392 39.54 2.89 18.44
CA GLY A 392 40.14 3.01 17.11
C GLY A 392 39.56 2.06 16.05
N ALA A 393 38.82 1.02 16.45
CA ALA A 393 38.12 0.15 15.51
C ALA A 393 36.93 0.85 14.84
N PHE A 394 36.40 0.26 13.76
CA PHE A 394 35.22 0.74 13.05
C PHE A 394 34.07 -0.27 13.11
N GLY A 395 32.87 0.22 13.41
CA GLY A 395 31.65 -0.56 13.47
C GLY A 395 30.62 -0.09 12.45
N PHE A 396 30.01 -1.04 11.74
CA PHE A 396 29.01 -0.79 10.71
C PHE A 396 27.61 -1.13 11.22
N VAL A 397 26.66 -0.21 11.04
CA VAL A 397 25.23 -0.46 11.22
C VAL A 397 24.49 -0.18 9.91
N GLY A 398 23.79 -1.19 9.39
CA GLY A 398 22.91 -1.06 8.23
C GLY A 398 21.46 -1.25 8.62
N ALA A 399 20.63 -0.21 8.46
CA ALA A 399 19.25 -0.16 8.91
C ALA A 399 18.27 -0.14 7.73
N ASN A 400 17.38 -1.14 7.64
CA ASN A 400 16.46 -1.32 6.51
C ASN A 400 15.01 -0.97 6.87
N GLY A 401 14.32 -0.27 5.97
CA GLY A 401 12.93 0.13 6.11
C GLY A 401 12.04 -0.31 4.94
N GLY A 402 10.79 -0.66 5.24
CA GLY A 402 9.82 -1.12 4.26
C GLY A 402 10.18 -2.51 3.72
N THR A 403 10.21 -2.66 2.39
CA THR A 403 10.56 -3.90 1.67
C THR A 403 11.83 -3.66 0.85
N MET A 404 12.97 -3.45 1.54
CA MET A 404 14.17 -2.84 0.96
C MET A 404 13.87 -1.52 0.26
N SER A 405 12.94 -0.74 0.83
CA SER A 405 12.49 0.52 0.25
C SER A 405 13.35 1.69 0.70
N LYS A 406 13.98 1.57 1.86
CA LYS A 406 14.79 2.60 2.51
C LYS A 406 15.97 1.93 3.20
N TYR A 407 17.16 2.51 3.11
CA TYR A 407 18.34 2.00 3.77
C TYR A 407 19.18 3.15 4.31
N SER A 408 19.50 3.08 5.60
CA SER A 408 20.29 4.07 6.32
C SER A 408 21.51 3.38 6.92
N VAL A 409 22.68 3.99 6.79
CA VAL A 409 23.96 3.39 7.22
C VAL A 409 24.69 4.33 8.16
N GLY A 410 25.35 3.77 9.18
CA GLY A 410 26.25 4.47 10.07
C GLY A 410 27.55 3.70 10.29
N ILE A 411 28.68 4.42 10.21
CA ILE A 411 30.01 3.91 10.56
C ILE A 411 30.48 4.63 11.83
N TYR A 412 30.79 3.86 12.88
CA TYR A 412 31.07 4.37 14.21
C TYR A 412 32.50 4.05 14.63
N SER A 413 33.19 4.98 15.29
CA SER A 413 34.51 4.74 15.90
C SER A 413 34.78 5.76 17.01
N THR A 414 35.61 5.40 17.98
CA THR A 414 36.11 6.35 19.01
C THR A 414 37.20 7.28 18.46
N THR A 415 37.72 7.02 17.26
CA THR A 415 38.71 7.90 16.63
C THR A 415 38.10 9.29 16.38
N PRO A 416 38.70 10.37 16.90
CA PRO A 416 38.20 11.73 16.68
C PRO A 416 38.19 12.13 15.20
N VAL A 417 37.07 12.65 14.70
CA VAL A 417 36.92 13.15 13.32
C VAL A 417 35.96 14.33 13.27
N PRO A 418 36.21 15.38 12.46
CA PRO A 418 35.22 16.42 12.21
C PRO A 418 34.02 15.85 11.43
N TRP A 419 32.85 16.50 11.58
CA TRP A 419 31.66 16.15 10.79
C TRP A 419 31.93 16.25 9.29
N ARG A 420 31.53 15.23 8.54
CA ARG A 420 31.57 15.19 7.07
C ARG A 420 30.16 15.05 6.54
N ALA A 421 29.75 15.95 5.65
CA ALA A 421 28.46 15.82 4.96
C ALA A 421 28.52 14.67 3.94
N CYS A 422 27.42 13.90 3.83
CA CYS A 422 27.28 12.86 2.82
C CYS A 422 26.67 13.42 1.52
N HIS A 423 26.63 12.59 0.47
CA HIS A 423 26.09 12.95 -0.85
C HIS A 423 24.76 12.24 -1.15
N SER A 424 24.02 11.82 -0.12
CA SER A 424 22.75 11.10 -0.22
C SER A 424 21.75 11.79 -1.16
N ALA A 425 21.63 13.12 -1.10
CA ALA A 425 20.70 13.86 -1.98
C ALA A 425 21.04 13.73 -3.48
N ARG A 426 22.33 13.73 -3.84
CA ARG A 426 22.79 13.54 -5.22
C ARG A 426 22.51 12.12 -5.69
N LEU A 427 22.85 11.13 -4.85
CA LEU A 427 22.63 9.72 -5.15
C LEU A 427 21.13 9.38 -5.22
N GLN A 428 20.30 10.00 -4.39
CA GLN A 428 18.85 9.83 -4.46
C GLN A 428 18.28 10.38 -5.78
N ALA A 429 18.74 11.54 -6.24
CA ALA A 429 18.33 12.09 -7.53
C ALA A 429 18.71 11.17 -8.71
N GLU A 430 19.86 10.49 -8.61
CA GLU A 430 20.27 9.47 -9.58
C GLU A 430 19.31 8.27 -9.56
N ILE A 431 19.03 7.70 -8.38
CA ILE A 431 18.08 6.59 -8.21
C ILE A 431 16.71 6.97 -8.76
N ASP A 432 16.24 8.18 -8.45
CA ASP A 432 14.93 8.67 -8.87
C ASP A 432 14.80 8.83 -10.39
N SER A 433 15.93 8.97 -11.10
CA SER A 433 16.00 9.08 -12.56
C SER A 433 16.00 7.73 -13.29
N TRP A 434 16.19 6.62 -12.58
CA TRP A 434 16.25 5.31 -13.22
C TRP A 434 14.94 4.95 -13.94
N PRO A 435 15.01 4.38 -15.17
CA PRO A 435 13.81 4.02 -15.90
C PRO A 435 13.01 2.94 -15.17
N ALA A 436 11.69 3.10 -15.18
CA ALA A 436 10.75 2.13 -14.63
C ALA A 436 10.17 1.27 -15.78
N PRO A 437 9.98 -0.04 -15.57
CA PRO A 437 9.27 -0.87 -16.55
C PRO A 437 7.84 -0.40 -16.80
N GLU A 438 7.41 -0.44 -18.05
CA GLU A 438 6.00 -0.23 -18.39
C GLU A 438 5.11 -1.29 -17.73
N ARG A 439 3.91 -0.89 -17.32
CA ARG A 439 3.00 -1.72 -16.52
C ARG A 439 1.73 -2.08 -17.29
N ALA A 440 1.35 -3.35 -17.24
CA ALA A 440 0.04 -3.82 -17.62
C ALA A 440 -0.84 -3.96 -16.36
N VAL A 441 -1.60 -2.91 -16.04
CA VAL A 441 -2.58 -2.94 -14.94
C VAL A 441 -3.65 -3.99 -15.23
N HIS A 442 -4.14 -3.99 -16.47
CA HIS A 442 -5.02 -5.01 -17.03
C HIS A 442 -4.20 -5.89 -17.97
N ALA A 443 -3.83 -7.07 -17.50
CA ALA A 443 -3.01 -8.02 -18.24
C ALA A 443 -3.87 -9.17 -18.76
N ASP A 444 -3.86 -9.39 -20.08
CA ASP A 444 -4.60 -10.45 -20.75
C ASP A 444 -3.66 -11.12 -21.78
N GLY A 445 -3.54 -12.45 -21.72
CA GLY A 445 -2.74 -13.26 -22.65
C GLY A 445 -1.58 -14.01 -21.99
N TRP A 446 -0.61 -14.43 -22.80
CA TRP A 446 0.56 -15.17 -22.34
C TRP A 446 1.64 -14.26 -21.77
N GLY A 447 2.31 -14.74 -20.72
CA GLY A 447 3.42 -14.05 -20.08
C GLY A 447 4.45 -15.00 -19.47
N VAL A 448 5.56 -14.43 -19.04
CA VAL A 448 6.69 -15.15 -18.42
C VAL A 448 6.86 -14.69 -16.97
N ILE A 449 7.04 -15.62 -16.05
CA ILE A 449 7.25 -15.33 -14.63
C ILE A 449 8.60 -14.64 -14.44
N GLU A 450 8.60 -13.45 -13.83
CA GLU A 450 9.80 -12.71 -13.40
C GLU A 450 10.16 -13.07 -11.96
N THR A 451 9.15 -13.14 -11.09
CA THR A 451 9.25 -13.68 -9.73
C THR A 451 7.88 -14.07 -9.18
N TYR A 452 7.85 -14.75 -8.04
CA TYR A 452 6.64 -15.25 -7.42
C TYR A 452 6.77 -15.40 -5.91
N THR A 453 5.65 -15.64 -5.24
CA THR A 453 5.58 -16.15 -3.88
C THR A 453 4.31 -16.99 -3.73
N VAL A 454 4.33 -17.98 -2.83
CA VAL A 454 3.12 -18.71 -2.40
C VAL A 454 2.92 -18.49 -0.91
N LYS A 455 1.80 -17.88 -0.54
CA LYS A 455 1.40 -17.60 0.84
C LYS A 455 0.68 -18.81 1.41
N HIS A 456 0.97 -19.14 2.67
CA HIS A 456 0.38 -20.28 3.38
C HIS A 456 -0.36 -19.79 4.63
N ASP A 457 -1.68 -19.89 4.61
CA ASP A 457 -2.52 -19.53 5.74
C ASP A 457 -2.64 -20.68 6.75
N ARG A 458 -2.98 -20.33 8.00
CA ARG A 458 -3.12 -21.32 9.09
C ARG A 458 -4.25 -22.32 8.87
N ASN A 459 -5.22 -22.00 8.01
CA ASN A 459 -6.32 -22.89 7.64
C ASN A 459 -5.93 -23.87 6.50
N GLY A 460 -4.67 -23.86 6.05
CA GLY A 460 -4.16 -24.69 4.96
C GLY A 460 -4.38 -24.10 3.56
N SER A 461 -5.05 -22.96 3.43
CA SER A 461 -5.22 -22.32 2.12
C SER A 461 -3.91 -21.72 1.62
N ARG A 462 -3.71 -21.82 0.29
CA ARG A 462 -2.52 -21.33 -0.41
C ARG A 462 -2.94 -20.25 -1.41
N THR A 463 -2.16 -19.18 -1.49
CA THR A 463 -2.37 -18.12 -2.48
C THR A 463 -1.05 -17.77 -3.15
N GLY A 464 -0.96 -18.00 -4.46
CA GLY A 464 0.18 -17.61 -5.27
C GLY A 464 0.06 -16.17 -5.75
N VAL A 465 1.17 -15.43 -5.74
CA VAL A 465 1.28 -14.14 -6.40
C VAL A 465 2.45 -14.21 -7.38
N VAL A 466 2.21 -13.79 -8.61
CA VAL A 466 3.19 -13.78 -9.71
C VAL A 466 3.40 -12.35 -10.16
N ILE A 467 4.66 -11.96 -10.30
CA ILE A 467 5.07 -10.82 -11.12
C ILE A 467 5.63 -11.38 -12.42
N GLY A 468 5.12 -10.93 -13.55
CA GLY A 468 5.53 -11.43 -14.86
C GLY A 468 5.58 -10.36 -15.93
N ARG A 469 6.02 -10.77 -17.12
CA ARG A 469 6.13 -9.94 -18.32
C ARG A 469 5.22 -10.49 -19.40
N LEU A 470 4.37 -9.66 -20.01
CA LEU A 470 3.56 -10.08 -21.15
C LEU A 470 4.45 -10.39 -22.35
N GLU A 471 4.18 -11.49 -23.06
CA GLU A 471 4.94 -11.84 -24.28
C GLU A 471 4.67 -10.85 -25.42
N ALA A 472 3.49 -10.21 -25.44
CA ALA A 472 3.07 -9.34 -26.52
C ALA A 472 3.86 -8.01 -26.58
N ASP A 473 4.24 -7.46 -25.42
CA ASP A 473 4.77 -6.10 -25.32
C ASP A 473 5.76 -5.88 -24.16
N ASN A 474 6.16 -6.96 -23.46
CA ASN A 474 7.11 -6.94 -22.36
C ASN A 474 6.70 -6.05 -21.15
N ARG A 475 5.43 -5.62 -21.08
CA ARG A 475 4.93 -4.87 -19.92
C ARG A 475 4.83 -5.78 -18.70
N ARG A 476 5.20 -5.25 -17.53
CA ARG A 476 5.15 -5.97 -16.26
C ARG A 476 3.73 -6.02 -15.72
N PHE A 477 3.29 -7.19 -15.26
CA PHE A 477 2.02 -7.40 -14.58
C PHE A 477 2.22 -8.03 -13.21
N VAL A 478 1.20 -7.87 -12.36
CA VAL A 478 1.03 -8.65 -11.12
C VAL A 478 -0.27 -9.41 -11.26
N ALA A 479 -0.28 -10.68 -10.86
CA ALA A 479 -1.46 -11.52 -10.86
C ALA A 479 -1.47 -12.45 -9.65
N MET A 480 -2.67 -12.83 -9.22
CA MET A 480 -2.89 -13.75 -8.11
C MET A 480 -3.46 -15.07 -8.64
N THR A 481 -3.17 -16.19 -8.00
CA THR A 481 -3.82 -17.47 -8.34
C THR A 481 -5.28 -17.44 -7.91
N GLU A 482 -6.12 -18.27 -8.53
CA GLU A 482 -7.49 -18.47 -8.03
C GLU A 482 -7.51 -19.48 -6.87
N THR A 483 -8.49 -19.37 -5.99
CA THR A 483 -8.63 -20.29 -4.86
C THR A 483 -8.94 -21.69 -5.39
N GLY A 484 -8.13 -22.69 -4.97
CA GLY A 484 -8.29 -24.07 -5.41
C GLY A 484 -7.64 -24.40 -6.76
N ASP A 485 -6.89 -23.49 -7.36
CA ASP A 485 -6.07 -23.83 -8.54
C ASP A 485 -4.73 -24.46 -8.13
N ASP A 486 -4.78 -25.70 -7.66
CA ASP A 486 -3.59 -26.43 -7.18
C ASP A 486 -2.56 -26.66 -8.29
N GLU A 487 -2.97 -26.67 -9.57
CA GLU A 487 -2.06 -26.88 -10.71
C GLU A 487 -0.98 -25.77 -10.81
N ILE A 488 -1.40 -24.50 -10.79
CA ILE A 488 -0.44 -23.39 -10.82
C ILE A 488 0.29 -23.27 -9.48
N LEU A 489 -0.36 -23.53 -8.35
CA LEU A 489 0.27 -23.47 -7.04
C LEU A 489 1.39 -24.51 -6.92
N ASP A 490 1.15 -25.75 -7.31
CA ASP A 490 2.15 -26.81 -7.28
C ASP A 490 3.29 -26.53 -8.26
N ARG A 491 3.01 -25.92 -9.42
CA ARG A 491 4.05 -25.44 -10.34
C ARG A 491 4.91 -24.33 -9.74
N LEU A 492 4.32 -23.37 -9.02
CA LEU A 492 5.07 -22.33 -8.32
C LEU A 492 5.89 -22.94 -7.16
N SER A 493 5.35 -23.96 -6.51
CA SER A 493 5.96 -24.66 -5.39
C SER A 493 6.84 -25.86 -5.80
N THR A 494 7.21 -26.04 -7.08
CA THR A 494 8.12 -27.11 -7.54
C THR A 494 9.07 -26.64 -8.64
N GLY A 495 10.24 -27.30 -8.74
CA GLY A 495 11.22 -26.99 -9.79
C GLY A 495 11.72 -25.54 -9.79
N GLU A 496 11.83 -24.95 -11.00
CA GLU A 496 12.13 -23.54 -11.22
C GLU A 496 10.99 -22.89 -12.04
N PRO A 497 10.08 -22.14 -11.40
CA PRO A 497 8.99 -21.48 -12.10
C PRO A 497 9.41 -20.15 -12.76
N ILE A 498 10.48 -19.50 -12.32
CA ILE A 498 10.94 -18.24 -12.92
C ILE A 498 11.44 -18.49 -14.35
N GLY A 499 11.06 -17.62 -15.28
CA GLY A 499 11.31 -17.80 -16.71
C GLY A 499 10.32 -18.74 -17.40
N SER A 500 9.40 -19.38 -16.67
CA SER A 500 8.41 -20.26 -17.24
C SER A 500 7.13 -19.50 -17.66
N ARG A 501 6.43 -20.04 -18.67
CA ARG A 501 5.26 -19.42 -19.29
C ARG A 501 3.97 -19.62 -18.49
N VAL A 502 3.16 -18.59 -18.35
CA VAL A 502 1.84 -18.59 -17.69
C VAL A 502 0.81 -17.82 -18.51
N TYR A 503 -0.47 -18.11 -18.30
CA TYR A 503 -1.56 -17.35 -18.91
C TYR A 503 -2.18 -16.43 -17.85
N VAL A 504 -2.35 -15.15 -18.18
CA VAL A 504 -2.92 -14.13 -17.30
C VAL A 504 -4.20 -13.57 -17.93
N ARG A 505 -5.22 -13.32 -17.10
CA ARG A 505 -6.45 -12.66 -17.51
C ARG A 505 -6.83 -11.61 -16.48
N SER A 506 -7.25 -10.44 -16.94
CA SER A 506 -7.63 -9.34 -16.07
C SER A 506 -9.12 -9.43 -15.71
N PHE A 507 -9.45 -9.10 -14.47
CA PHE A 507 -10.82 -9.01 -13.96
C PHE A 507 -11.01 -7.71 -13.17
N GLY A 508 -12.26 -7.37 -12.82
CA GLY A 508 -12.56 -6.21 -11.97
C GLY A 508 -11.91 -6.26 -10.58
N PHE A 509 -11.68 -7.47 -10.07
CA PHE A 509 -11.00 -7.74 -8.80
C PHE A 509 -9.48 -7.99 -8.93
N GLY A 510 -8.88 -7.68 -10.09
CA GLY A 510 -7.46 -7.89 -10.37
C GLY A 510 -7.19 -9.02 -11.36
N ASN A 511 -5.93 -9.17 -11.75
CA ASN A 511 -5.49 -10.19 -12.68
C ASN A 511 -5.39 -11.56 -11.98
N ARG A 512 -5.76 -12.61 -12.73
CA ARG A 512 -5.58 -14.00 -12.33
C ARG A 512 -4.58 -14.68 -13.25
N VAL A 513 -3.83 -15.64 -12.70
CA VAL A 513 -2.81 -16.39 -13.42
C VAL A 513 -3.06 -17.89 -13.31
N THR A 514 -2.88 -18.59 -14.42
CA THR A 514 -2.98 -20.05 -14.55
C THR A 514 -1.83 -20.59 -15.41
N THR A 515 -1.72 -21.92 -15.49
CA THR A 515 -0.74 -22.59 -16.36
C THR A 515 -1.07 -22.45 -17.85
N THR A 516 -2.36 -22.41 -18.21
CA THR A 516 -2.85 -22.39 -19.59
C THR A 516 -4.14 -21.58 -19.74
N GLU A 517 -4.44 -21.15 -20.96
CA GLU A 517 -5.73 -20.52 -21.32
C GLU A 517 -6.92 -21.44 -21.05
N GLY A 518 -6.85 -22.72 -21.43
CA GLY A 518 -7.93 -23.67 -21.18
C GLY A 518 -8.22 -23.85 -19.69
N ARG A 519 -7.20 -23.80 -18.83
CA ARG A 519 -7.39 -23.80 -17.37
C ARG A 519 -8.04 -22.50 -16.88
N MET A 520 -7.67 -21.35 -17.44
CA MET A 520 -8.30 -20.07 -17.17
C MET A 520 -9.80 -20.11 -17.49
N ASP A 521 -10.18 -20.71 -18.62
CA ASP A 521 -11.58 -20.85 -19.03
C ASP A 521 -12.35 -21.85 -18.17
N GLN A 522 -11.70 -22.87 -17.60
CA GLN A 522 -12.35 -23.78 -16.65
C GLN A 522 -12.65 -23.10 -15.31
N LEU A 523 -11.71 -22.31 -14.79
CA LEU A 523 -11.86 -21.60 -13.51
C LEU A 523 -12.77 -20.39 -13.64
N PHE A 524 -12.70 -19.71 -14.78
CA PHE A 524 -13.48 -18.51 -15.09
C PHE A 524 -14.20 -18.71 -16.42
N PRO A 525 -15.21 -19.60 -16.47
CA PRO A 525 -15.95 -19.85 -17.69
C PRO A 525 -16.61 -18.56 -18.17
N SER A 526 -16.50 -18.30 -19.47
CA SER A 526 -17.24 -17.22 -20.09
C SER A 526 -18.72 -17.48 -19.88
N ARG A 527 -19.40 -16.53 -19.25
CA ARG A 527 -20.84 -16.62 -19.03
C ARG A 527 -21.53 -16.05 -20.26
N PRO A 528 -22.50 -16.76 -20.85
CA PRO A 528 -23.34 -16.16 -21.88
C PRO A 528 -24.00 -14.92 -21.30
N ALA A 529 -24.10 -13.87 -22.11
CA ALA A 529 -24.76 -12.62 -21.77
C ALA A 529 -26.28 -12.84 -21.77
N VAL A 530 -26.78 -13.56 -20.77
CA VAL A 530 -28.19 -13.88 -20.56
C VAL A 530 -28.58 -13.51 -19.13
N PHE A 531 -29.86 -13.26 -18.92
CA PHE A 531 -30.37 -12.92 -17.60
C PHE A 531 -30.41 -14.16 -16.72
N ARG A 532 -30.14 -13.97 -15.42
CA ARG A 532 -30.38 -14.99 -14.40
C ARG A 532 -31.88 -15.07 -14.10
N ASP A 533 -32.30 -16.21 -13.57
CA ASP A 533 -33.66 -16.37 -13.06
C ASP A 533 -33.95 -15.39 -11.90
N GLU A 534 -32.96 -15.21 -11.01
CA GLU A 534 -33.04 -14.30 -9.87
C GLU A 534 -31.71 -13.59 -9.60
N TYR A 535 -31.82 -12.37 -9.08
CA TYR A 535 -30.72 -11.52 -8.62
C TYR A 535 -30.98 -11.10 -7.17
N ALA A 536 -29.94 -11.02 -6.35
CA ALA A 536 -30.08 -10.77 -4.93
C ALA A 536 -30.24 -9.27 -4.59
N HIS A 537 -29.71 -8.38 -5.43
CA HIS A 537 -29.61 -6.94 -5.14
C HIS A 537 -30.20 -6.05 -6.23
N VAL A 538 -30.66 -6.63 -7.34
CA VAL A 538 -31.26 -5.93 -8.46
C VAL A 538 -32.54 -6.64 -8.87
N LEU A 539 -33.61 -5.90 -9.16
CA LEU A 539 -34.81 -6.48 -9.77
C LEU A 539 -34.82 -6.17 -11.25
N VAL A 540 -35.20 -7.15 -12.06
CA VAL A 540 -35.31 -7.02 -13.51
C VAL A 540 -36.75 -7.32 -13.92
N ARG A 541 -37.34 -6.45 -14.74
CA ARG A 541 -38.64 -6.68 -15.36
C ARG A 541 -38.54 -6.39 -16.87
N ARG A 542 -39.05 -7.32 -17.67
CA ARG A 542 -39.20 -7.12 -19.13
C ARG A 542 -40.64 -6.76 -19.44
N ASP A 543 -40.83 -5.81 -20.35
CA ASP A 543 -42.13 -5.42 -20.89
C ASP A 543 -42.01 -5.16 -22.40
N GLY A 544 -42.27 -6.18 -23.20
CA GLY A 544 -41.96 -6.16 -24.64
C GLY A 544 -40.48 -5.86 -24.89
N HIS A 545 -40.21 -4.78 -25.62
CA HIS A 545 -38.86 -4.32 -25.96
C HIS A 545 -38.20 -3.42 -24.89
N LEU A 546 -38.86 -3.24 -23.73
CA LEU A 546 -38.38 -2.45 -22.61
C LEU A 546 -37.82 -3.35 -21.50
N LEU A 547 -36.65 -2.97 -20.97
CA LEU A 547 -36.06 -3.54 -19.78
C LEU A 547 -36.13 -2.53 -18.62
N GLU A 548 -36.68 -2.93 -17.48
CA GLU A 548 -36.62 -2.17 -16.23
C GLU A 548 -35.67 -2.84 -15.26
N ILE A 549 -34.70 -2.06 -14.77
CA ILE A 549 -33.66 -2.47 -13.83
C ILE A 549 -33.84 -1.62 -12.57
N THR A 550 -34.03 -2.27 -11.43
CA THR A 550 -34.22 -1.59 -10.14
C THR A 550 -33.15 -2.01 -9.15
N ILE A 551 -32.29 -1.09 -8.72
CA ILE A 551 -31.35 -1.33 -7.62
C ILE A 551 -32.15 -1.53 -6.35
N ASN A 552 -32.06 -2.70 -5.73
CA ASN A 552 -32.92 -3.12 -4.61
C ASN A 552 -32.13 -3.28 -3.31
N ARG A 553 -31.66 -2.15 -2.77
CA ARG A 553 -31.03 -2.04 -1.44
C ARG A 553 -31.55 -0.81 -0.68
N PRO A 554 -32.88 -0.62 -0.56
CA PRO A 554 -33.48 0.62 -0.07
C PRO A 554 -33.06 0.96 1.37
N GLU A 555 -32.77 -0.04 2.19
CA GLU A 555 -32.33 0.07 3.58
C GLU A 555 -31.00 0.83 3.73
N VAL A 556 -30.13 0.79 2.71
CA VAL A 556 -28.89 1.57 2.63
C VAL A 556 -28.92 2.58 1.47
N ARG A 557 -30.11 3.08 1.13
CA ARG A 557 -30.34 4.09 0.09
C ARG A 557 -29.78 3.69 -1.28
N ASN A 558 -29.89 2.41 -1.64
CA ASN A 558 -29.44 1.87 -2.93
C ASN A 558 -27.95 2.16 -3.22
N SER A 559 -27.13 2.28 -2.16
CA SER A 559 -25.68 2.30 -2.32
C SER A 559 -25.21 0.96 -2.92
N LEU A 560 -24.09 0.97 -3.64
CA LEU A 560 -23.56 -0.23 -4.28
C LEU A 560 -22.29 -0.70 -3.57
N HIS A 561 -22.32 -1.98 -3.21
CA HIS A 561 -21.16 -2.78 -2.79
C HIS A 561 -20.79 -3.71 -3.97
N PRO A 562 -19.64 -4.41 -3.94
CA PRO A 562 -19.16 -5.11 -5.12
C PRO A 562 -20.17 -6.14 -5.72
N PRO A 563 -20.80 -7.05 -4.96
CA PRO A 563 -21.84 -7.94 -5.51
C PRO A 563 -22.95 -7.24 -6.31
N ALA A 564 -23.44 -6.08 -5.85
CA ALA A 564 -24.48 -5.33 -6.56
C ALA A 564 -23.96 -4.66 -7.86
N ASN A 565 -22.67 -4.27 -7.91
CA ASN A 565 -22.07 -3.78 -9.16
C ASN A 565 -21.98 -4.90 -10.20
N GLU A 566 -21.63 -6.11 -9.77
CA GLU A 566 -21.49 -7.29 -10.62
C GLU A 566 -22.83 -7.73 -11.19
N GLU A 567 -23.91 -7.75 -10.38
CA GLU A 567 -25.25 -8.02 -10.90
C GLU A 567 -25.66 -7.00 -11.97
N LEU A 568 -25.42 -5.71 -11.74
CA LEU A 568 -25.70 -4.68 -12.75
C LEU A 568 -24.86 -4.86 -14.01
N ALA A 569 -23.58 -5.20 -13.88
CA ALA A 569 -22.72 -5.47 -15.03
C ALA A 569 -23.26 -6.61 -15.90
N GLU A 570 -23.64 -7.73 -15.28
CA GLU A 570 -24.21 -8.88 -15.97
C GLU A 570 -25.57 -8.56 -16.61
N ILE A 571 -26.43 -7.82 -15.91
CA ILE A 571 -27.73 -7.38 -16.44
C ILE A 571 -27.54 -6.50 -17.68
N PHE A 572 -26.58 -5.56 -17.64
CA PHE A 572 -26.28 -4.74 -18.81
C PHE A 572 -25.63 -5.54 -19.94
N ASP A 573 -24.77 -6.52 -19.64
CA ASP A 573 -24.23 -7.42 -20.67
C ASP A 573 -25.36 -8.17 -21.38
N ALA A 574 -26.28 -8.76 -20.61
CA ALA A 574 -27.44 -9.46 -21.14
C ALA A 574 -28.38 -8.53 -21.91
N TYR A 575 -28.61 -7.31 -21.39
CA TYR A 575 -29.38 -6.29 -22.09
C TYR A 575 -28.76 -5.99 -23.43
N PHE A 576 -27.46 -5.65 -23.51
CA PHE A 576 -26.84 -5.26 -24.78
C PHE A 576 -26.75 -6.41 -25.79
N ALA A 577 -26.67 -7.66 -25.32
CA ALA A 577 -26.65 -8.84 -26.17
C ALA A 577 -28.03 -9.27 -26.72
N ASP A 578 -29.12 -8.96 -26.02
CA ASP A 578 -30.48 -9.40 -26.40
C ASP A 578 -31.08 -8.50 -27.52
N PRO A 579 -31.28 -8.99 -28.76
CA PRO A 579 -31.81 -8.19 -29.86
C PRO A 579 -33.29 -7.78 -29.70
N ASP A 580 -34.02 -8.45 -28.81
CA ASP A 580 -35.44 -8.13 -28.55
C ASP A 580 -35.59 -7.00 -27.52
N LEU A 581 -34.53 -6.62 -26.80
CA LEU A 581 -34.57 -5.48 -25.88
C LEU A 581 -33.98 -4.24 -26.55
N TRP A 582 -34.75 -3.15 -26.62
CA TRP A 582 -34.36 -1.94 -27.35
C TRP A 582 -34.04 -0.78 -26.42
N VAL A 583 -34.73 -0.66 -25.27
CA VAL A 583 -34.52 0.43 -24.30
C VAL A 583 -34.42 -0.14 -22.90
N ALA A 584 -33.53 0.41 -22.07
CA ALA A 584 -33.46 0.10 -20.65
C ALA A 584 -33.78 1.33 -19.77
N ILE A 585 -34.48 1.11 -18.66
CA ILE A 585 -34.66 2.08 -17.58
C ILE A 585 -33.95 1.54 -16.33
N LEU A 586 -33.11 2.34 -15.71
CA LEU A 586 -32.51 2.07 -14.41
C LEU A 586 -33.14 2.99 -13.35
N THR A 587 -33.56 2.44 -12.21
CA THR A 587 -34.11 3.17 -11.05
C THR A 587 -33.61 2.58 -9.73
N GLY A 588 -33.84 3.26 -8.61
CA GLY A 588 -33.67 2.70 -7.26
C GLY A 588 -34.99 2.22 -6.66
N ALA A 589 -34.97 1.19 -5.82
CA ALA A 589 -36.12 0.76 -5.03
C ALA A 589 -36.47 1.78 -3.94
N GLY A 590 -37.76 1.91 -3.62
CA GLY A 590 -38.28 2.87 -2.64
C GLY A 590 -38.41 4.29 -3.18
N ASP A 591 -38.51 5.26 -2.27
CA ASP A 591 -38.81 6.68 -2.56
C ASP A 591 -37.71 7.65 -2.11
N LYS A 592 -36.62 7.13 -1.52
CA LYS A 592 -35.56 7.96 -0.93
C LYS A 592 -34.41 8.25 -1.88
N ALA A 593 -34.00 7.25 -2.65
CA ALA A 593 -32.76 7.34 -3.42
C ALA A 593 -32.81 6.52 -4.70
N PHE A 594 -32.32 7.11 -5.78
CA PHE A 594 -31.89 6.38 -6.95
C PHE A 594 -30.66 5.54 -6.59
N SER A 595 -29.61 6.20 -6.09
CA SER A 595 -28.45 5.54 -5.48
C SER A 595 -27.65 6.56 -4.68
N ALA A 596 -27.26 6.19 -3.46
CA ALA A 596 -26.33 6.97 -2.65
C ALA A 596 -24.84 6.79 -3.06
N GLY A 597 -24.55 6.02 -4.11
CA GLY A 597 -23.18 5.78 -4.59
C GLY A 597 -22.50 4.61 -3.87
N ASN A 598 -21.18 4.71 -3.68
CA ASN A 598 -20.40 3.62 -3.08
C ASN A 598 -20.80 3.35 -1.62
N ASP A 599 -20.95 2.08 -1.25
CA ASP A 599 -21.28 1.66 0.11
C ASP A 599 -20.07 1.88 1.04
N LEU A 600 -20.05 3.00 1.74
CA LEU A 600 -18.95 3.39 2.63
C LEU A 600 -18.88 2.51 3.89
N VAL A 601 -20.01 1.96 4.35
CA VAL A 601 -20.03 1.03 5.49
C VAL A 601 -19.38 -0.29 5.08
N TYR A 602 -19.73 -0.82 3.91
CA TYR A 602 -19.02 -1.97 3.33
C TYR A 602 -17.53 -1.65 3.14
N SER A 603 -17.22 -0.45 2.66
CA SER A 603 -15.83 -0.05 2.42
C SER A 603 -14.98 0.05 3.69
N ALA A 604 -15.58 0.45 4.81
CA ALA A 604 -14.93 0.51 6.11
C ALA A 604 -14.86 -0.86 6.82
N SER A 605 -15.60 -1.87 6.35
CA SER A 605 -15.67 -3.19 7.00
C SER A 605 -14.43 -4.08 6.83
N GLY A 606 -13.47 -3.67 5.98
CA GLY A 606 -12.29 -4.47 5.66
C GLY A 606 -12.54 -5.63 4.68
N LYS A 607 -13.77 -5.82 4.21
CA LYS A 607 -14.11 -6.81 3.17
C LYS A 607 -13.44 -6.48 1.82
N PRO A 608 -13.22 -7.48 0.94
CA PRO A 608 -12.67 -7.26 -0.40
C PRO A 608 -13.50 -6.24 -1.19
N ARG A 609 -12.83 -5.29 -1.86
CA ARG A 609 -13.47 -4.24 -2.66
C ARG A 609 -13.03 -4.38 -4.11
N TRP A 610 -13.99 -4.36 -5.03
CA TRP A 610 -13.73 -4.34 -6.46
C TRP A 610 -14.88 -3.66 -7.21
N ILE A 611 -14.62 -3.34 -8.48
CA ILE A 611 -15.59 -2.79 -9.44
C ILE A 611 -15.43 -3.60 -10.74
N PRO A 612 -16.52 -3.97 -11.44
CA PRO A 612 -16.44 -4.65 -12.73
C PRO A 612 -15.60 -3.85 -13.74
N LYS A 613 -15.03 -4.52 -14.75
CA LYS A 613 -14.35 -3.83 -15.88
C LYS A 613 -15.25 -2.81 -16.60
N THR A 614 -16.57 -3.04 -16.57
CA THR A 614 -17.59 -2.16 -17.14
C THR A 614 -17.92 -0.95 -16.25
N GLY A 615 -17.30 -0.84 -15.08
CA GLY A 615 -17.36 0.33 -14.20
C GLY A 615 -18.39 0.22 -13.07
N PHE A 616 -18.50 1.30 -12.30
CA PHE A 616 -19.47 1.40 -11.20
C PHE A 616 -20.90 1.29 -11.76
N GLY A 617 -21.76 0.56 -11.07
CA GLY A 617 -23.08 0.20 -11.56
C GLY A 617 -23.10 -0.59 -12.87
N GLY A 618 -21.98 -1.21 -13.27
CA GLY A 618 -21.86 -1.97 -14.53
C GLY A 618 -21.92 -1.12 -15.80
N LEU A 619 -21.87 0.22 -15.66
CA LEU A 619 -22.17 1.17 -16.72
C LEU A 619 -21.07 2.23 -16.92
N THR A 620 -20.46 2.74 -15.84
CA THR A 620 -19.67 3.98 -15.95
C THR A 620 -18.34 3.86 -16.71
N SER A 621 -17.84 2.66 -16.96
CA SER A 621 -16.66 2.38 -17.79
C SER A 621 -16.99 1.54 -19.02
N ARG A 622 -18.28 1.35 -19.32
CA ARG A 622 -18.72 0.62 -20.50
C ARG A 622 -18.48 1.47 -21.75
N ARG A 623 -17.65 0.96 -22.66
CA ARG A 623 -17.27 1.66 -23.90
C ARG A 623 -18.37 1.58 -24.95
N ASP A 624 -19.03 0.43 -25.07
CA ASP A 624 -20.03 0.16 -26.08
C ASP A 624 -21.42 0.12 -25.42
N MET A 625 -22.24 1.11 -25.72
CA MET A 625 -23.65 1.18 -25.28
C MET A 625 -24.55 1.43 -26.50
N PRO A 626 -24.70 0.43 -27.40
CA PRO A 626 -25.40 0.60 -28.67
C PRO A 626 -26.93 0.78 -28.51
N LYS A 627 -27.45 0.77 -27.29
CA LYS A 627 -28.89 0.86 -27.00
C LYS A 627 -29.17 1.84 -25.86
N PRO A 628 -30.29 2.60 -25.91
CA PRO A 628 -30.61 3.62 -24.91
C PRO A 628 -30.74 3.11 -23.48
N VAL A 629 -30.22 3.91 -22.55
CA VAL A 629 -30.35 3.68 -21.10
C VAL A 629 -30.85 4.98 -20.48
N ILE A 630 -31.99 4.90 -19.80
CA ILE A 630 -32.64 6.02 -19.10
C ILE A 630 -32.42 5.83 -17.60
N ALA A 631 -31.83 6.81 -16.93
CA ALA A 631 -31.85 6.86 -15.46
C ALA A 631 -33.16 7.53 -15.01
N ALA A 632 -34.03 6.77 -14.34
CA ALA A 632 -35.20 7.27 -13.62
C ALA A 632 -34.78 7.59 -12.18
N VAL A 633 -34.38 8.83 -11.93
CA VAL A 633 -33.84 9.27 -10.65
C VAL A 633 -34.98 9.61 -9.69
N ASN A 634 -35.40 8.61 -8.90
CA ASN A 634 -36.51 8.67 -7.95
C ASN A 634 -36.16 9.25 -6.58
N GLY A 635 -35.10 10.05 -6.47
CA GLY A 635 -34.64 10.64 -5.19
C GLY A 635 -33.19 11.08 -5.23
N PHE A 636 -32.42 10.81 -4.17
CA PHE A 636 -30.98 11.09 -4.14
C PHE A 636 -30.18 10.29 -5.19
N ALA A 637 -29.39 10.99 -6.00
CA ALA A 637 -28.31 10.46 -6.85
C ALA A 637 -26.98 11.09 -6.39
N MET A 638 -26.24 10.38 -5.54
CA MET A 638 -25.08 10.92 -4.82
C MET A 638 -23.81 10.14 -5.16
N GLY A 639 -22.69 10.85 -5.30
CA GLY A 639 -21.40 10.28 -5.68
C GLY A 639 -21.52 9.34 -6.88
N GLY A 640 -21.10 8.08 -6.72
CA GLY A 640 -21.30 7.03 -7.72
C GLY A 640 -22.71 6.89 -8.31
N GLY A 641 -23.77 7.22 -7.55
CA GLY A 641 -25.14 7.25 -8.07
C GLY A 641 -25.39 8.38 -9.07
N CYS A 642 -24.79 9.56 -8.82
CA CYS A 642 -24.77 10.65 -9.80
C CYS A 642 -23.91 10.26 -11.02
N GLU A 643 -22.81 9.53 -10.81
CA GLU A 643 -21.94 9.07 -11.90
C GLU A 643 -22.63 8.05 -12.81
N ILE A 644 -23.50 7.18 -12.26
CA ILE A 644 -24.38 6.31 -13.04
C ILE A 644 -25.34 7.15 -13.88
N ALA A 645 -26.03 8.13 -13.30
CA ALA A 645 -26.94 9.01 -14.05
C ALA A 645 -26.21 9.80 -15.15
N LEU A 646 -24.99 10.26 -14.89
CA LEU A 646 -24.11 10.91 -15.88
C LEU A 646 -23.68 9.98 -17.01
N ALA A 647 -23.55 8.68 -16.73
CA ALA A 647 -23.20 7.66 -17.71
C ALA A 647 -24.40 7.20 -18.56
N SER A 648 -25.63 7.34 -18.07
CA SER A 648 -26.85 7.08 -18.84
C SER A 648 -27.00 8.03 -20.03
N HIS A 649 -27.71 7.57 -21.06
CA HIS A 649 -28.01 8.38 -22.24
C HIS A 649 -28.99 9.50 -21.93
N LEU A 650 -30.02 9.19 -21.13
CA LEU A 650 -31.07 10.12 -20.75
C LEU A 650 -31.34 10.04 -19.24
N VAL A 651 -31.79 11.14 -18.65
CA VAL A 651 -32.11 11.24 -17.23
C VAL A 651 -33.50 11.85 -17.07
N VAL A 652 -34.38 11.12 -16.39
CA VAL A 652 -35.68 11.62 -15.92
C VAL A 652 -35.60 11.69 -14.41
N ALA A 653 -35.89 12.84 -13.83
CA ALA A 653 -35.74 13.05 -12.39
C ALA A 653 -37.08 13.33 -11.72
N ASP A 654 -37.28 12.78 -10.54
CA ASP A 654 -38.30 13.24 -9.61
C ASP A 654 -38.05 14.72 -9.23
N GLU A 655 -39.09 15.54 -9.09
CA GLU A 655 -38.92 16.94 -8.66
C GLU A 655 -38.20 17.08 -7.31
N THR A 656 -38.29 16.06 -6.45
CA THR A 656 -37.61 15.99 -5.16
C THR A 656 -36.16 15.45 -5.26
N ALA A 657 -35.73 15.00 -6.44
CA ALA A 657 -34.40 14.44 -6.65
C ALA A 657 -33.29 15.45 -6.38
N ARG A 658 -32.14 14.92 -5.96
CA ARG A 658 -30.94 15.72 -5.67
C ARG A 658 -29.70 15.03 -6.24
N PHE A 659 -28.87 15.79 -6.93
CA PHE A 659 -27.65 15.32 -7.59
C PHE A 659 -26.42 15.91 -6.91
N ALA A 660 -25.41 15.10 -6.58
CA ALA A 660 -24.14 15.60 -6.06
C ALA A 660 -22.97 14.64 -6.32
N LEU A 661 -21.78 15.22 -6.51
CA LEU A 661 -20.50 14.53 -6.38
C LEU A 661 -19.94 14.82 -4.97
N SER A 662 -20.43 14.08 -3.97
CA SER A 662 -20.19 14.37 -2.55
C SER A 662 -18.89 13.79 -1.97
N GLU A 663 -18.06 13.17 -2.79
CA GLU A 663 -16.87 12.41 -2.40
C GLU A 663 -15.85 13.24 -1.61
N VAL A 664 -15.71 14.54 -1.93
CA VAL A 664 -14.81 15.45 -1.21
C VAL A 664 -15.16 15.59 0.28
N LYS A 665 -16.42 15.35 0.67
CA LYS A 665 -16.87 15.41 2.08
C LYS A 665 -16.46 14.18 2.89
N VAL A 666 -15.95 13.14 2.24
CA VAL A 666 -15.54 11.87 2.86
C VAL A 666 -14.11 11.48 2.48
N GLY A 667 -13.32 12.43 1.97
CA GLY A 667 -11.92 12.20 1.60
C GLY A 667 -11.73 11.33 0.35
N LEU A 668 -12.70 11.33 -0.57
CA LEU A 668 -12.68 10.57 -1.82
C LEU A 668 -12.80 11.50 -3.04
N ILE A 669 -12.71 10.93 -4.24
CA ILE A 669 -12.96 11.63 -5.51
C ILE A 669 -14.06 10.93 -6.32
N ALA A 670 -14.78 11.65 -7.19
CA ALA A 670 -15.74 11.12 -8.15
C ALA A 670 -15.04 10.41 -9.33
N GLY A 671 -14.38 9.30 -9.00
CA GLY A 671 -13.48 8.56 -9.86
C GLY A 671 -14.16 7.58 -10.82
N ALA A 672 -15.48 7.33 -10.70
CA ALA A 672 -16.23 6.54 -11.66
C ALA A 672 -16.61 7.34 -12.92
N GLY A 673 -16.01 8.51 -13.12
CA GLY A 673 -16.14 9.35 -14.30
C GLY A 673 -16.89 10.66 -14.07
N GLY A 674 -17.32 10.98 -12.85
CA GLY A 674 -17.96 12.24 -12.50
C GLY A 674 -17.06 13.45 -12.77
N LEU A 675 -15.77 13.33 -12.45
CA LEU A 675 -14.76 14.36 -12.77
C LEU A 675 -14.56 14.59 -14.28
N ILE A 676 -15.03 13.68 -15.13
CA ILE A 676 -14.85 13.73 -16.58
C ILE A 676 -16.16 14.11 -17.28
N ARG A 677 -17.27 13.47 -16.89
CA ARG A 677 -18.58 13.62 -17.55
C ARG A 677 -19.33 14.87 -17.10
N LEU A 678 -19.23 15.28 -15.84
CA LEU A 678 -19.93 16.47 -15.37
C LEU A 678 -19.42 17.75 -16.05
N PRO A 679 -18.09 18.02 -16.12
CA PRO A 679 -17.59 19.22 -16.81
C PRO A 679 -17.89 19.26 -18.31
N ARG A 680 -18.21 18.11 -18.93
CA ARG A 680 -18.62 18.02 -20.34
C ARG A 680 -20.12 18.22 -20.55
N LYS A 681 -20.95 18.14 -19.51
CA LYS A 681 -22.42 18.24 -19.59
C LYS A 681 -22.98 19.57 -19.11
N VAL A 682 -22.36 20.22 -18.12
CA VAL A 682 -22.86 21.46 -17.50
C VAL A 682 -21.81 22.58 -17.58
N PRO A 683 -22.19 23.85 -17.36
CA PRO A 683 -21.23 24.95 -17.33
C PRO A 683 -20.09 24.72 -16.33
N ALA A 684 -18.86 25.07 -16.71
CA ALA A 684 -17.66 24.79 -15.92
C ALA A 684 -17.74 25.29 -14.48
N ASN A 685 -18.32 26.48 -14.23
CA ASN A 685 -18.47 27.02 -12.89
C ASN A 685 -19.39 26.18 -12.00
N VAL A 686 -20.48 25.66 -12.57
CA VAL A 686 -21.41 24.77 -11.87
C VAL A 686 -20.75 23.44 -11.57
N ALA A 687 -20.04 22.87 -12.55
CA ALA A 687 -19.29 21.62 -12.35
C ALA A 687 -18.23 21.78 -11.25
N ASN A 688 -17.44 22.86 -11.29
CA ASN A 688 -16.41 23.15 -10.30
C ASN A 688 -17.01 23.34 -8.90
N GLU A 689 -18.09 24.11 -8.77
CA GLU A 689 -18.76 24.28 -7.48
C GLU A 689 -19.24 22.92 -6.94
N MET A 690 -19.91 22.11 -7.77
CA MET A 690 -20.41 20.79 -7.37
C MET A 690 -19.28 19.83 -6.98
N ILE A 691 -18.18 19.78 -7.76
CA ILE A 691 -17.03 18.90 -7.51
C ILE A 691 -16.25 19.31 -6.27
N LEU A 692 -15.93 20.61 -6.13
CA LEU A 692 -15.04 21.10 -5.07
C LEU A 692 -15.75 21.22 -3.71
N THR A 693 -17.07 21.44 -3.72
CA THR A 693 -17.84 21.64 -2.48
C THR A 693 -18.74 20.46 -2.11
N GLY A 694 -18.99 19.53 -3.04
CA GLY A 694 -20.01 18.49 -2.89
C GLY A 694 -21.43 19.07 -2.73
N ARG A 695 -21.71 20.22 -3.36
CA ARG A 695 -23.04 20.84 -3.40
C ARG A 695 -24.04 19.91 -4.09
N ARG A 696 -25.30 19.97 -3.64
CA ARG A 696 -26.43 19.27 -4.23
C ARG A 696 -27.16 20.20 -5.19
N LEU A 697 -27.39 19.73 -6.42
CA LEU A 697 -28.32 20.36 -7.36
C LEU A 697 -29.72 19.78 -7.16
N THR A 698 -30.73 20.64 -7.24
CA THR A 698 -32.13 20.24 -7.38
C THR A 698 -32.41 19.66 -8.76
N ALA A 699 -33.53 18.94 -8.93
CA ALA A 699 -33.95 18.45 -10.25
C ALA A 699 -34.15 19.58 -11.26
N VAL A 700 -34.70 20.72 -10.82
CA VAL A 700 -34.93 21.91 -11.65
C VAL A 700 -33.62 22.57 -12.07
N GLU A 701 -32.65 22.75 -11.16
CA GLU A 701 -31.32 23.22 -11.52
C GLU A 701 -30.61 22.24 -12.46
N ALA A 702 -30.73 20.94 -12.19
CA ALA A 702 -30.12 19.92 -13.04
C ALA A 702 -30.71 19.91 -14.46
N GLU A 703 -32.01 20.14 -14.60
CA GLU A 703 -32.68 20.29 -15.90
C GLU A 703 -32.22 21.58 -16.61
N SER A 704 -32.17 22.72 -15.90
CA SER A 704 -31.76 23.99 -16.50
C SER A 704 -30.32 24.01 -16.99
N TYR A 705 -29.45 23.18 -16.39
CA TYR A 705 -28.06 22.99 -16.83
C TYR A 705 -27.87 21.85 -17.85
N GLY A 706 -28.93 21.13 -18.24
CA GLY A 706 -28.88 20.06 -19.23
C GLY A 706 -28.39 18.70 -18.70
N LEU A 707 -28.34 18.52 -17.37
CA LEU A 707 -28.04 17.23 -16.72
C LEU A 707 -29.27 16.30 -16.70
N VAL A 708 -30.48 16.87 -16.58
CA VAL A 708 -31.77 16.17 -16.59
C VAL A 708 -32.54 16.53 -17.86
N ASN A 709 -33.14 15.53 -18.51
CA ASN A 709 -33.98 15.73 -19.71
C ASN A 709 -35.42 16.10 -19.38
N ARG A 710 -35.99 15.53 -18.30
CA ARG A 710 -37.37 15.78 -17.85
C ARG A 710 -37.46 15.71 -16.33
N VAL A 711 -38.11 16.69 -15.72
CA VAL A 711 -38.56 16.62 -14.32
C VAL A 711 -40.01 16.09 -14.25
N ALA A 712 -40.23 15.07 -13.42
CA ALA A 712 -41.52 14.45 -13.17
C ALA A 712 -42.06 14.85 -11.78
N PRO A 713 -43.40 14.89 -11.57
CA PRO A 713 -43.98 15.07 -10.25
C PRO A 713 -43.45 14.05 -9.23
N ALA A 714 -43.51 14.39 -7.94
CA ALA A 714 -43.03 13.53 -6.88
C ALA A 714 -43.64 12.11 -6.94
N GLY A 715 -42.79 11.09 -6.85
CA GLY A 715 -43.10 9.67 -6.97
C GLY A 715 -43.31 9.18 -8.41
N LYS A 716 -43.15 10.03 -9.44
CA LYS A 716 -43.52 9.72 -10.83
C LYS A 716 -42.35 9.57 -11.79
N ALA A 717 -41.11 9.58 -11.32
CA ALA A 717 -39.91 9.45 -12.16
C ALA A 717 -39.93 8.20 -13.07
N LEU A 718 -40.29 7.03 -12.54
CA LEU A 718 -40.35 5.79 -13.33
C LEU A 718 -41.48 5.81 -14.38
N GLU A 719 -42.63 6.38 -14.05
CA GLU A 719 -43.75 6.53 -14.99
C GLU A 719 -43.37 7.47 -16.15
N ALA A 720 -42.74 8.60 -15.85
CA ALA A 720 -42.23 9.52 -16.86
C ALA A 720 -41.09 8.92 -17.69
N ALA A 721 -40.23 8.10 -17.10
CA ALA A 721 -39.20 7.36 -17.82
C ALA A 721 -39.79 6.31 -18.76
N ARG A 722 -40.87 5.61 -18.38
CA ARG A 722 -41.63 4.71 -19.27
C ARG A 722 -42.25 5.46 -20.44
N ALA A 723 -42.81 6.64 -20.20
CA ALA A 723 -43.35 7.48 -21.26
C ALA A 723 -42.24 7.90 -22.25
N LEU A 724 -41.08 8.34 -21.75
CA LEU A 724 -39.92 8.64 -22.59
C LEU A 724 -39.40 7.41 -23.34
N ALA A 725 -39.37 6.23 -22.71
CA ALA A 725 -39.00 4.99 -23.37
C ALA A 725 -39.98 4.63 -24.49
N ALA A 726 -41.29 4.83 -24.28
CA ALA A 726 -42.31 4.58 -25.29
C ALA A 726 -42.13 5.47 -26.54
N GLU A 727 -41.69 6.72 -26.37
CA GLU A 727 -41.34 7.60 -27.50
C GLU A 727 -40.15 7.06 -28.30
N ILE A 728 -39.13 6.52 -27.63
CA ILE A 728 -37.97 5.90 -28.29
C ILE A 728 -38.40 4.62 -29.02
N LEU A 729 -39.27 3.82 -28.41
CA LEU A 729 -39.78 2.56 -28.98
C LEU A 729 -40.70 2.77 -30.20
N ASP A 730 -41.26 3.97 -30.38
CA ASP A 730 -42.00 4.31 -31.60
C ASP A 730 -41.06 4.50 -32.81
N GLY A 731 -39.78 4.80 -32.56
CA GLY A 731 -38.74 4.92 -33.58
C GLY A 731 -38.08 3.60 -33.96
N SER A 732 -37.38 3.58 -35.11
CA SER A 732 -36.62 2.41 -35.56
C SER A 732 -35.48 2.10 -34.58
N PRO A 733 -35.44 0.91 -33.97
CA PRO A 733 -34.35 0.49 -33.08
C PRO A 733 -32.99 0.45 -33.81
N THR A 734 -32.96 0.08 -35.10
CA THR A 734 -31.74 0.14 -35.92
C THR A 734 -31.26 1.59 -36.07
N SER A 735 -32.16 2.53 -36.37
CA SER A 735 -31.83 3.94 -36.50
C SER A 735 -31.32 4.54 -35.18
N VAL A 736 -31.95 4.19 -34.06
CA VAL A 736 -31.54 4.63 -32.72
C VAL A 736 -30.14 4.11 -32.37
N ARG A 737 -29.88 2.81 -32.58
CA ARG A 737 -28.56 2.21 -32.34
C ARG A 737 -27.47 2.86 -33.17
N ILE A 738 -27.73 3.05 -34.46
CA ILE A 738 -26.75 3.63 -35.39
C ILE A 738 -26.53 5.11 -35.08
N SER A 739 -27.57 5.85 -34.64
CA SER A 739 -27.42 7.22 -34.15
C SER A 739 -26.47 7.30 -32.95
N LEU A 740 -26.63 6.42 -31.96
CA LEU A 740 -25.72 6.35 -30.81
C LEU A 740 -24.29 5.98 -31.21
N GLN A 741 -24.13 5.07 -32.17
CA GLN A 741 -22.84 4.65 -32.69
C GLN A 741 -22.11 5.83 -33.39
N VAL A 742 -22.78 6.51 -34.32
CA VAL A 742 -22.22 7.68 -35.03
C VAL A 742 -21.87 8.80 -34.04
N MET A 743 -22.78 9.12 -33.10
CA MET A 743 -22.52 10.14 -32.07
C MET A 743 -21.25 9.83 -31.26
N LYS A 744 -20.99 8.55 -30.97
CA LYS A 744 -19.80 8.11 -30.25
C LYS A 744 -18.55 8.20 -31.12
N GLU A 745 -18.61 7.70 -32.36
CA GLU A 745 -17.50 7.72 -33.32
C GLU A 745 -17.00 9.16 -33.57
N THR A 746 -17.94 10.11 -33.67
CA THR A 746 -17.61 11.51 -33.96
C THR A 746 -17.32 12.35 -32.72
N GLN A 747 -17.53 11.83 -31.49
CA GLN A 747 -17.41 12.61 -30.25
C GLN A 747 -16.02 13.24 -30.05
N GLY A 748 -14.96 12.60 -30.56
CA GLY A 748 -13.58 13.07 -30.46
C GLY A 748 -13.13 13.97 -31.61
N ILE A 749 -13.96 14.17 -32.65
CA ILE A 749 -13.60 14.96 -33.83
C ILE A 749 -13.91 16.42 -33.53
N ALA A 750 -12.86 17.25 -33.44
CA ALA A 750 -13.00 18.65 -33.06
C ALA A 750 -13.65 19.50 -34.16
N ASP A 751 -13.31 19.23 -35.42
CA ASP A 751 -13.85 19.95 -36.56
C ASP A 751 -15.25 19.41 -36.93
N THR A 752 -16.20 20.33 -37.10
CA THR A 752 -17.59 19.95 -37.38
C THR A 752 -17.77 19.37 -38.78
N PHE A 753 -17.02 19.86 -39.77
CA PHE A 753 -17.08 19.33 -41.13
C PHE A 753 -16.52 17.91 -41.19
N ASP A 754 -15.38 17.66 -40.54
CA ASP A 754 -14.81 16.33 -40.41
C ASP A 754 -15.75 15.37 -39.67
N ALA A 755 -16.43 15.86 -38.61
CA ALA A 755 -17.42 15.07 -37.88
C ALA A 755 -18.64 14.70 -38.74
N VAL A 756 -19.16 15.64 -39.54
CA VAL A 756 -20.31 15.42 -40.44
C VAL A 756 -19.96 14.51 -41.62
N THR A 757 -18.75 14.63 -42.16
CA THR A 757 -18.30 13.83 -43.32
C THR A 757 -17.65 12.50 -42.93
N HIS A 758 -17.53 12.22 -41.64
CA HIS A 758 -17.04 10.95 -41.10
C HIS A 758 -17.81 9.77 -41.72
N GLN A 759 -17.07 8.90 -42.41
CA GLN A 759 -17.64 7.70 -43.00
C GLN A 759 -17.78 6.62 -41.92
N SER A 760 -19.02 6.38 -41.49
CA SER A 760 -19.34 5.34 -40.52
C SER A 760 -19.88 4.10 -41.24
N PRO A 761 -19.22 2.93 -41.11
CA PRO A 761 -19.76 1.66 -41.62
C PRO A 761 -21.16 1.34 -41.08
N ALA A 762 -21.52 1.86 -39.90
CA ALA A 762 -22.84 1.69 -39.33
C ALA A 762 -23.94 2.37 -40.17
N VAL A 763 -23.63 3.46 -40.87
CA VAL A 763 -24.61 4.12 -41.77
C VAL A 763 -24.88 3.26 -43.01
N GLU A 764 -23.87 2.55 -43.52
CA GLU A 764 -24.06 1.59 -44.61
C GLU A 764 -24.96 0.42 -44.19
N GLU A 765 -24.80 -0.08 -42.95
CA GLU A 765 -25.68 -1.08 -42.33
C GLU A 765 -27.15 -0.58 -42.28
N LEU A 766 -27.37 0.69 -41.92
CA LEU A 766 -28.72 1.28 -41.88
C LEU A 766 -29.41 1.18 -43.24
N LEU A 767 -28.73 1.57 -44.32
CA LEU A 767 -29.31 1.71 -45.66
C LEU A 767 -29.87 0.39 -46.21
N VAL A 768 -29.34 -0.75 -45.77
CA VAL A 768 -29.77 -2.09 -46.20
C VAL A 768 -30.65 -2.80 -45.18
N SER A 769 -30.95 -2.17 -44.04
CA SER A 769 -31.77 -2.75 -42.97
C SER A 769 -33.25 -2.86 -43.35
N ALA A 770 -33.96 -3.83 -42.75
CA ALA A 770 -35.39 -3.96 -42.92
C ALA A 770 -36.15 -2.74 -42.39
N ASP A 771 -35.63 -2.09 -41.35
CA ASP A 771 -36.19 -0.87 -40.78
C ASP A 771 -36.11 0.31 -41.76
N ALA A 772 -35.01 0.48 -42.51
CA ALA A 772 -34.86 1.54 -43.51
C ALA A 772 -35.77 1.35 -44.73
N ILE A 773 -36.19 0.12 -45.01
CA ILE A 773 -37.20 -0.19 -46.03
C ILE A 773 -38.61 0.05 -45.48
N GLU A 774 -38.87 -0.40 -44.25
CA GLU A 774 -40.17 -0.34 -43.59
C GLU A 774 -40.62 1.10 -43.29
N GLY A 775 -39.72 1.96 -42.81
CA GLY A 775 -40.04 3.34 -42.43
C GLY A 775 -40.69 4.14 -43.57
N PRO A 776 -40.02 4.30 -44.73
CA PRO A 776 -40.59 4.96 -45.90
C PRO A 776 -41.87 4.29 -46.41
N ALA A 777 -41.94 2.96 -46.41
CA ALA A 777 -43.12 2.21 -46.86
C ALA A 777 -44.34 2.45 -45.95
N ALA A 778 -44.18 2.37 -44.63
CA ALA A 778 -45.23 2.63 -43.66
C ALA A 778 -45.73 4.08 -43.71
N PHE A 779 -44.79 5.03 -43.87
CA PHE A 779 -45.10 6.45 -44.05
C PHE A 779 -45.95 6.68 -45.31
N ALA A 780 -45.54 6.13 -46.46
CA ALA A 780 -46.28 6.23 -47.71
C ALA A 780 -47.68 5.60 -47.62
N GLN A 781 -47.82 4.51 -46.83
CA GLN A 781 -49.08 3.79 -46.60
C GLN A 781 -49.93 4.38 -45.47
N LYS A 782 -49.46 5.43 -44.77
CA LYS A 782 -50.13 6.05 -43.62
C LYS A 782 -50.49 5.06 -42.51
N ARG A 783 -49.64 4.06 -42.28
CA ARG A 783 -49.78 3.09 -41.18
C ARG A 783 -48.62 3.23 -40.21
N ARG A 784 -48.77 2.66 -39.01
CA ARG A 784 -47.64 2.53 -38.08
C ARG A 784 -46.58 1.59 -38.65
N PRO A 785 -45.29 1.93 -38.52
CA PRO A 785 -44.21 1.04 -38.92
C PRO A 785 -44.15 -0.18 -37.99
N GLN A 786 -43.69 -1.31 -38.53
CA GLN A 786 -43.43 -2.54 -37.80
C GLN A 786 -41.94 -2.84 -37.83
N TRP A 787 -41.22 -2.27 -36.87
CA TRP A 787 -39.78 -2.42 -36.75
C TRP A 787 -39.36 -3.88 -36.53
N LYS A 788 -38.24 -4.25 -37.14
CA LYS A 788 -37.71 -5.62 -37.10
C LYS A 788 -36.33 -5.69 -36.45
N ASN A 789 -35.65 -4.56 -36.26
CA ASN A 789 -34.32 -4.48 -35.65
C ASN A 789 -33.27 -5.39 -36.33
N ARG A 790 -33.29 -5.47 -37.68
CA ARG A 790 -32.40 -6.30 -38.49
C ARG A 790 -32.27 -5.81 -39.93
#